data_AF-A0A815G9Q2-F1
#
_entry.id   AF-A0A815G9Q2-F1
#
_cell.length_a   1.000
_cell.length_b   1.000
_cell.length_c   1.000
_cell.angle_alpha   90.00
_cell.angle_beta   90.00
_cell.angle_gamma   90.00
#
_symmetry.space_group_name_H-M   'P 1'
#
loop_
_entity.id
_entity.type
_entity.pdbx_description
1 polymer ?
#
loop_
_entity_poly.entity_id
_entity_poly.type
_entity_poly.pdbx_seq_one_letter_code
_entity_poly.pdbx_strand_id
1 'polypeptide(L)'
;MSQRFHSIVQQLSASIIHNQMNRPIYEVSLILSNEQYLMQSLNNTQISFSSPHTCIHHEFVYQVMKHPQKQAVELDEQSLTYCELLYYVQILSLALLNEYQVFPGEVVCQCVERSLSMIIGLLSIEIIGGVYCPLSPENPEQRLQNLVEQTQARLILVHSLTNRIFKNVFITYDIDTAININSKTTNDDLYQLSNILITPDNISYIVFTSGSTGIPKAVQVRHRNLIAYMKSFAEMTTLKRSDNVIQMASCSFDNHFQETLGTLMIGAGLVMLHPHGNKDLTYLIHELMDKDVSFMDAVPSYLDMLCQHLEMQNANECLKKLRILCSGGDVLTNQIMSRIKKYVSTSSSSSSSSSSLDDCQLWNMYGQAEVTITTTYFQIGFDYDCDKQVMSIGKPLPNYHCAIIDEYFQFVAVNQEGELFIGGACIFAGYFGRDDLTAKVLVEINNDVFYRSGDIVQYDHESLLYFKSRKDHQVKLRGQRIELAEIEKCLMNASLLVSACTVIKWNEEHLVAYVQSSDIDEKQLREHCQSHLSPHMIPSLFIILDKLPLNANGKIDRKLLPPPKFSSPTMPSLGELDTPVNQVEKSVYDIWCQVLEHNGRHISTNTNFFTIGGHSRLFIELYHRYQTIFGFDSRTLSISPFLEQPTIQQHAKLLKTVTTDDIRREQWYTLHINQSMASFAQERIFLDEQFRLSNKHVFYNNFVALRVTEGVLSINRVLQALQLVLRKHEILRTSLVFHNDDGTLQQYVSDNHKTFTFLDQKTFESDNELQNTIYRTVINPDLFDLSSGRVFSCQILQQQKTTHESVHTNFLEKSDVLVLYFHHAAVDGTSIAILLNDFYNAYSNNMTVSLDEQSVKYIDYAVYERIMDMTLSRGFWYSQLERFNLKRALKLPVDRHRLPAVQRSGLASIAEISFDKELSMMFLNYASLHQITPFQLGLTAFYVFLFKLTHGETDLCIASVNANRYRSELENMIGMFVSTLPYCVQLNSHWSFDELVKYVREKCLSILEHSHYPLQHILTDFRLNQLDVPFLEIVFNFLPVSTNIDRYSISDVCLEQMPIEQSDEISQFDFSTMFLYNPTSDDHKLSCRFSCSHDLFDSTTVKTIAQRFQHLLSQSFLTNSIGMKTNLSTKSIKNLSLILPEEADEIYTLSLSRVGSVATEGMTIPFSYEKIL
;
A
#
# COMPACT_ATOMS: atom_id res chain seq x y z
N MET A 1 -49.97 17.22 15.60
CA MET A 1 -49.45 18.59 15.85
C MET A 1 -50.48 19.56 16.43
N SER A 2 -51.66 19.77 15.81
CA SER A 2 -52.66 20.75 16.30
C SER A 2 -53.12 20.52 17.74
N GLN A 3 -53.38 19.26 18.14
CA GLN A 3 -53.74 18.91 19.53
C GLN A 3 -52.61 19.18 20.53
N ARG A 4 -51.35 18.92 20.16
CA ARG A 4 -50.17 19.20 21.01
C ARG A 4 -50.05 20.69 21.30
N PHE A 5 -50.19 21.53 20.26
CA PHE A 5 -50.14 22.99 20.42
C PHE A 5 -51.25 23.50 21.35
N HIS A 6 -52.46 22.93 21.24
CA HIS A 6 -53.56 23.24 22.13
C HIS A 6 -53.25 22.89 23.59
N SER A 7 -52.70 21.70 23.86
CA SER A 7 -52.32 21.27 25.21
C SER A 7 -51.20 22.14 25.81
N ILE A 8 -50.20 22.53 25.01
CA ILE A 8 -49.12 23.43 25.47
C ILE A 8 -49.69 24.79 25.85
N VAL A 9 -50.58 25.37 25.03
CA VAL A 9 -51.23 26.66 25.33
C VAL A 9 -52.10 26.58 26.59
N GLN A 10 -52.83 25.48 26.78
CA GLN A 10 -53.61 25.26 28.01
C GLN A 10 -52.71 25.15 29.25
N GLN A 11 -51.62 24.38 29.17
CA GLN A 11 -50.67 24.22 30.27
C GLN A 11 -49.98 25.55 30.61
N LEU A 12 -49.53 26.31 29.61
CA LEU A 12 -48.96 27.64 29.81
C LEU A 12 -49.97 28.59 30.47
N SER A 13 -51.22 28.59 30.00
CA SER A 13 -52.27 29.42 30.57
C SER A 13 -52.55 29.06 32.03
N ALA A 14 -52.59 27.76 32.36
CA ALA A 14 -52.77 27.28 33.73
C ALA A 14 -51.58 27.65 34.64
N SER A 15 -50.34 27.51 34.16
CA SER A 15 -49.11 27.87 34.89
C SER A 15 -49.03 29.38 35.17
N ILE A 16 -49.46 30.21 34.22
CA ILE A 16 -49.53 31.68 34.39
C ILE A 16 -50.59 32.06 35.43
N ILE A 17 -51.73 31.36 35.47
CA ILE A 17 -52.83 31.64 36.41
C ILE A 17 -52.51 31.17 37.84
N HIS A 18 -51.75 30.08 38.01
CA HIS A 18 -51.48 29.47 39.32
C HIS A 18 -50.23 30.01 40.08
N ASN A 19 -49.93 31.32 40.00
CA ASN A 19 -48.87 32.00 40.78
C ASN A 19 -47.41 31.59 40.46
N GLN A 20 -47.04 31.40 39.19
CA GLN A 20 -45.62 31.33 38.79
C GLN A 20 -45.01 32.68 38.36
N MET A 21 -45.61 33.83 38.71
CA MET A 21 -45.16 35.14 38.20
C MET A 21 -43.81 35.67 38.73
N ASN A 22 -43.21 35.03 39.74
CA ASN A 22 -41.90 35.42 40.28
C ASN A 22 -40.72 34.55 39.81
N ARG A 23 -40.96 33.58 38.92
CA ARG A 23 -39.90 32.73 38.37
C ARG A 23 -39.37 33.30 37.05
N PRO A 24 -38.07 33.13 36.76
CA PRO A 24 -37.54 33.39 35.43
C PRO A 24 -38.33 32.63 34.36
N ILE A 25 -38.56 33.27 33.20
CA ILE A 25 -39.39 32.72 32.12
C ILE A 25 -38.89 31.34 31.66
N TYR A 26 -37.58 31.10 31.67
CA TYR A 26 -36.99 29.83 31.26
C TYR A 26 -37.36 28.65 32.17
N GLU A 27 -37.83 28.88 33.41
CA GLU A 27 -38.27 27.80 34.32
C GLU A 27 -39.70 27.30 34.03
N VAL A 28 -40.40 27.94 33.08
CA VAL A 28 -41.75 27.52 32.69
C VAL A 28 -41.66 26.34 31.72
N SER A 29 -41.90 25.14 32.23
CA SER A 29 -41.81 23.91 31.43
C SER A 29 -42.89 23.82 30.34
N LEU A 30 -42.44 23.57 29.10
CA LEU A 30 -43.29 23.25 27.95
C LEU A 30 -43.53 21.74 27.79
N ILE A 31 -42.95 20.92 28.66
CA ILE A 31 -43.07 19.46 28.60
C ILE A 31 -44.46 19.07 29.09
N LEU A 32 -45.19 18.35 28.24
CA LEU A 32 -46.51 17.83 28.60
C LEU A 32 -46.38 16.60 29.52
N SER A 33 -47.40 16.32 30.35
CA SER A 33 -47.37 15.19 31.28
C SER A 33 -47.12 13.82 30.61
N ASN A 34 -47.60 13.64 29.37
CA ASN A 34 -47.33 12.43 28.58
C ASN A 34 -45.88 12.37 28.08
N GLU A 35 -45.25 13.51 27.77
CA GLU A 35 -43.83 13.59 27.41
C GLU A 35 -42.94 13.35 28.64
N GLN A 36 -43.34 13.83 29.83
CA GLN A 36 -42.65 13.50 31.10
C GLN A 36 -42.69 12.01 31.40
N TYR A 37 -43.85 11.37 31.25
CA TYR A 37 -43.98 9.92 31.42
C TYR A 37 -43.10 9.15 30.43
N LEU A 38 -43.06 9.59 29.18
CA LEU A 38 -42.20 9.01 28.14
C LEU A 38 -40.72 9.07 28.55
N MET A 39 -40.23 10.26 28.95
CA MET A 39 -38.85 10.44 29.40
C MET A 39 -38.50 9.56 30.61
N GLN A 40 -39.42 9.42 31.58
CA GLN A 40 -39.22 8.53 32.73
C GLN A 40 -39.18 7.07 32.31
N SER A 41 -40.05 6.65 31.40
CA SER A 41 -40.09 5.26 30.92
C SER A 41 -38.80 4.85 30.18
N LEU A 42 -38.21 5.77 29.41
CA LEU A 42 -36.96 5.53 28.68
C LEU A 42 -35.75 5.40 29.59
N ASN A 43 -35.80 6.06 30.74
CA ASN A 43 -34.74 6.08 31.73
C ASN A 43 -34.93 5.01 32.82
N ASN A 44 -35.99 4.20 32.74
CA ASN A 44 -36.19 3.04 33.60
C ASN A 44 -35.38 1.83 33.11
N THR A 45 -34.06 1.98 33.11
CA THR A 45 -33.10 1.04 32.53
C THR A 45 -32.32 0.26 33.60
N GLN A 46 -32.65 0.44 34.87
CA GLN A 46 -31.93 -0.21 35.97
C GLN A 46 -32.11 -1.73 35.93
N ILE A 47 -30.99 -2.46 35.92
CA ILE A 47 -30.98 -3.91 36.03
C ILE A 47 -30.17 -4.29 37.27
N SER A 48 -30.80 -5.02 38.19
CA SER A 48 -30.15 -5.49 39.41
C SER A 48 -29.26 -6.70 39.10
N PHE A 49 -27.95 -6.56 39.30
CA PHE A 49 -27.02 -7.68 39.18
C PHE A 49 -26.75 -8.35 40.53
N SER A 50 -26.59 -9.67 40.51
CA SER A 50 -26.57 -10.57 41.67
C SER A 50 -25.36 -10.43 42.60
N SER A 51 -24.38 -9.58 42.28
CA SER A 51 -23.20 -9.37 43.14
C SER A 51 -22.66 -7.94 43.03
N PRO A 52 -23.04 -7.05 43.95
CA PRO A 52 -22.58 -5.66 43.97
C PRO A 52 -21.12 -5.49 44.42
N HIS A 53 -20.44 -6.58 44.81
CA HIS A 53 -19.07 -6.60 45.32
C HIS A 53 -18.04 -7.20 44.35
N THR A 54 -18.43 -7.51 43.11
CA THR A 54 -17.54 -8.14 42.13
C THR A 54 -16.64 -7.12 41.45
N CYS A 55 -15.39 -7.49 41.19
CA CYS A 55 -14.44 -6.75 40.34
C CYS A 55 -14.20 -7.52 39.04
N ILE A 56 -13.67 -6.85 38.03
CA ILE A 56 -13.60 -7.39 36.66
C ILE A 56 -12.84 -8.73 36.65
N HIS A 57 -11.67 -8.81 37.30
CA HIS A 57 -10.88 -10.04 37.41
C HIS A 57 -11.60 -11.20 38.12
N HIS A 58 -12.54 -10.93 39.02
CA HIS A 58 -13.31 -11.98 39.70
C HIS A 58 -14.22 -12.72 38.71
N GLU A 59 -14.82 -12.02 37.74
CA GLU A 59 -15.62 -12.65 36.68
C GLU A 59 -14.73 -13.51 35.77
N PHE A 60 -13.51 -13.05 35.45
CA PHE A 60 -12.54 -13.87 34.71
C PHE A 60 -12.19 -15.16 35.46
N VAL A 61 -11.79 -15.07 36.74
CA VAL A 61 -11.46 -16.25 37.57
C VAL A 61 -12.66 -17.19 37.70
N TYR A 62 -13.88 -16.65 37.81
CA TYR A 62 -15.10 -17.44 37.81
C TYR A 62 -15.26 -18.26 36.52
N GLN A 63 -14.99 -17.67 35.35
CA GLN A 63 -15.01 -18.41 34.08
C GLN A 63 -13.91 -19.47 34.01
N VAL A 64 -12.70 -19.19 34.52
CA VAL A 64 -11.62 -20.18 34.58
C VAL A 64 -12.03 -21.39 35.41
N MET A 65 -12.65 -21.18 36.57
CA MET A 65 -13.10 -22.27 37.43
C MET A 65 -14.22 -23.10 36.79
N LYS A 66 -15.11 -22.47 36.02
CA LYS A 66 -16.21 -23.18 35.36
C LYS A 66 -15.79 -23.88 34.07
N HIS A 67 -14.88 -23.27 33.31
CA HIS A 67 -14.54 -23.67 31.94
C HIS A 67 -13.02 -23.69 31.71
N PRO A 68 -12.24 -24.42 32.54
CA PRO A 68 -10.78 -24.32 32.55
C PRO A 68 -10.13 -24.73 31.22
N GLN A 69 -10.70 -25.72 30.53
CA GLN A 69 -10.18 -26.27 29.28
C GLN A 69 -10.72 -25.59 28.03
N LYS A 70 -11.60 -24.58 28.19
CA LYS A 70 -12.08 -23.83 27.04
C LYS A 70 -10.95 -22.91 26.54
N GLN A 71 -10.82 -22.77 25.24
CA GLN A 71 -9.95 -21.77 24.62
C GLN A 71 -10.39 -20.36 25.04
N ALA A 72 -9.44 -19.59 25.58
CA ALA A 72 -9.65 -18.24 26.07
C ALA A 72 -9.17 -17.20 25.06
N VAL A 73 -7.95 -17.37 24.56
CA VAL A 73 -7.32 -16.46 23.60
C VAL A 73 -6.54 -17.25 22.57
N GLU A 74 -6.59 -16.79 21.32
CA GLU A 74 -5.84 -17.33 20.19
C GLU A 74 -5.21 -16.22 19.37
N LEU A 75 -3.99 -16.44 18.89
CA LEU A 75 -3.24 -15.60 17.98
C LEU A 75 -2.55 -16.51 16.96
N ASP A 76 -2.98 -16.46 15.71
CA ASP A 76 -2.52 -17.34 14.63
C ASP A 76 -2.62 -18.83 15.03
N GLU A 77 -1.51 -19.55 15.15
CA GLU A 77 -1.46 -20.96 15.59
C GLU A 77 -1.30 -21.13 17.11
N GLN A 78 -1.06 -20.03 17.85
CA GLN A 78 -0.88 -20.06 19.30
C GLN A 78 -2.23 -19.88 19.99
N SER A 79 -2.53 -20.73 20.97
CA SER A 79 -3.74 -20.60 21.78
C SER A 79 -3.46 -20.89 23.24
N LEU A 80 -4.24 -20.26 24.11
CA LEU A 80 -4.25 -20.53 25.55
C LEU A 80 -5.69 -20.83 25.98
N THR A 81 -5.85 -21.92 26.72
CA THR A 81 -7.08 -22.18 27.48
C THR A 81 -7.21 -21.19 28.64
N TYR A 82 -8.41 -21.10 29.23
CA TYR A 82 -8.64 -20.28 30.42
C TYR A 82 -7.70 -20.65 31.58
N CYS A 83 -7.43 -21.93 31.77
CA CYS A 83 -6.52 -22.41 32.82
C CYS A 83 -5.05 -22.04 32.54
N GLU A 84 -4.60 -22.17 31.28
CA GLU A 84 -3.24 -21.80 30.90
C GLU A 84 -3.03 -20.28 30.95
N LEU A 85 -4.02 -19.49 30.49
CA LEU A 85 -3.98 -18.04 30.60
C LEU A 85 -3.89 -17.60 32.07
N LEU A 86 -4.71 -18.19 32.96
CA LEU A 86 -4.63 -17.89 34.40
C LEU A 86 -3.26 -18.24 34.99
N TYR A 87 -2.64 -19.34 34.56
CA TYR A 87 -1.32 -19.75 35.02
C TYR A 87 -0.26 -18.66 34.71
N TYR A 88 -0.20 -18.18 33.47
CA TYR A 88 0.74 -17.12 33.10
C TYR A 88 0.43 -15.79 33.79
N VAL A 89 -0.85 -15.47 33.95
CA VAL A 89 -1.29 -14.29 34.69
C VAL A 89 -0.85 -14.35 36.16
N GLN A 90 -0.95 -15.51 36.81
CA GLN A 90 -0.50 -15.69 38.19
C GLN A 90 1.01 -15.51 38.34
N ILE A 91 1.81 -16.05 37.42
CA ILE A 91 3.27 -15.89 37.41
C ILE A 91 3.64 -14.41 37.33
N LEU A 92 3.08 -13.70 36.34
CA LEU A 92 3.38 -12.28 36.17
C LEU A 92 2.88 -11.46 37.36
N SER A 93 1.67 -11.73 37.87
CA SER A 93 1.12 -11.05 39.07
C SER A 93 2.05 -11.17 40.28
N LEU A 94 2.66 -12.34 40.50
CA LEU A 94 3.60 -12.56 41.59
C LEU A 94 4.91 -11.81 41.39
N ALA A 95 5.42 -11.73 40.17
CA ALA A 95 6.60 -10.91 39.86
C ALA A 95 6.32 -9.42 40.15
N LEU A 96 5.16 -8.91 39.74
CA LEU A 96 4.75 -7.53 40.01
C LEU A 96 4.65 -7.23 41.52
N LEU A 97 4.13 -8.16 42.31
CA LEU A 97 4.02 -8.02 43.77
C LEU A 97 5.35 -8.17 44.49
N ASN A 98 6.10 -9.23 44.20
CA ASN A 98 7.25 -9.64 45.02
C ASN A 98 8.54 -8.92 44.58
N GLU A 99 8.74 -8.72 43.28
CA GLU A 99 9.95 -8.09 42.74
C GLU A 99 9.79 -6.57 42.62
N TYR A 100 8.63 -6.12 42.14
CA TYR A 100 8.38 -4.70 41.87
C TYR A 100 7.51 -4.00 42.93
N GLN A 101 6.96 -4.74 43.90
CA GLN A 101 6.17 -4.20 45.00
C GLN A 101 4.99 -3.34 44.55
N VAL A 102 4.33 -3.74 43.47
CA VAL A 102 3.11 -3.06 43.00
C VAL A 102 1.99 -3.26 44.02
N PHE A 103 1.31 -2.18 44.42
CA PHE A 103 0.21 -2.24 45.39
C PHE A 103 -1.14 -1.84 44.77
N PRO A 104 -2.28 -2.25 45.36
CA PRO A 104 -3.60 -1.90 44.83
C PRO A 104 -3.81 -0.39 44.67
N GLY A 105 -4.29 0.03 43.50
CA GLY A 105 -4.46 1.42 43.11
C GLY A 105 -3.24 2.07 42.45
N GLU A 106 -2.07 1.42 42.43
CA GLU A 106 -0.89 1.92 41.70
C GLU A 106 -1.11 1.81 40.18
N VAL A 107 -0.80 2.87 39.44
CA VAL A 107 -0.88 2.86 37.97
C VAL A 107 0.30 2.12 37.39
N VAL A 108 0.01 1.10 36.58
CA VAL A 108 1.01 0.35 35.82
C VAL A 108 0.75 0.58 34.33
N CYS A 109 1.71 1.22 33.67
CA CYS A 109 1.65 1.43 32.24
C CYS A 109 2.05 0.14 31.52
N GLN A 110 1.39 -0.19 30.42
CA GLN A 110 1.76 -1.32 29.56
C GLN A 110 1.94 -0.83 28.13
N CYS A 111 3.13 -0.99 27.58
CA CYS A 111 3.45 -0.67 26.18
C CYS A 111 3.94 -1.93 25.47
N VAL A 112 3.01 -2.66 24.86
CA VAL A 112 3.31 -3.88 24.11
C VAL A 112 2.50 -3.94 22.82
N GLU A 113 3.07 -4.59 21.81
CA GLU A 113 2.33 -4.92 20.59
C GLU A 113 1.25 -5.97 20.85
N ARG A 114 0.28 -6.08 19.93
CA ARG A 114 -0.74 -7.14 19.99
C ARG A 114 -0.08 -8.51 20.08
N SER A 115 -0.34 -9.19 21.18
CA SER A 115 0.32 -10.43 21.56
C SER A 115 -0.46 -11.10 22.70
N LEU A 116 -0.17 -12.37 22.99
CA LEU A 116 -0.66 -13.02 24.21
C LEU A 116 -0.14 -12.30 25.47
N SER A 117 1.09 -11.78 25.44
CA SER A 117 1.70 -10.97 26.51
C SER A 117 0.87 -9.73 26.86
N MET A 118 0.17 -9.13 25.88
CA MET A 118 -0.74 -8.00 26.12
C MET A 118 -1.90 -8.37 27.06
N ILE A 119 -2.52 -9.53 26.84
CA ILE A 119 -3.65 -10.01 27.64
C ILE A 119 -3.17 -10.49 29.01
N ILE A 120 -2.02 -11.17 29.05
CA ILE A 120 -1.41 -11.63 30.30
C ILE A 120 -1.07 -10.43 31.20
N GLY A 121 -0.42 -9.40 30.65
CA GLY A 121 -0.10 -8.18 31.41
C GLY A 121 -1.33 -7.43 31.91
N LEU A 122 -2.34 -7.26 31.05
CA LEU A 122 -3.60 -6.60 31.40
C LEU A 122 -4.28 -7.31 32.58
N LEU A 123 -4.46 -8.63 32.50
CA LEU A 123 -5.11 -9.40 33.57
C LEU A 123 -4.27 -9.47 34.85
N SER A 124 -2.94 -9.45 34.73
CA SER A 124 -2.05 -9.50 35.88
C SER A 124 -2.11 -8.22 36.70
N ILE A 125 -2.18 -7.06 36.02
CA ILE A 125 -2.37 -5.76 36.67
C ILE A 125 -3.73 -5.73 37.38
N GLU A 126 -4.79 -6.18 36.70
CA GLU A 126 -6.15 -6.22 37.24
C GLU A 126 -6.30 -7.15 38.46
N ILE A 127 -5.63 -8.32 38.48
CA ILE A 127 -5.69 -9.29 39.58
C ILE A 127 -5.02 -8.77 40.86
N ILE A 128 -3.95 -8.00 40.74
CA ILE A 128 -3.26 -7.43 41.90
C ILE A 128 -3.86 -6.09 42.34
N GLY A 129 -4.92 -5.65 41.67
CA GLY A 129 -5.63 -4.39 41.94
C GLY A 129 -4.89 -3.16 41.46
N GLY A 130 -3.89 -3.32 40.59
CA GLY A 130 -3.24 -2.19 39.92
C GLY A 130 -4.17 -1.54 38.91
N VAL A 131 -3.88 -0.30 38.55
CA VAL A 131 -4.64 0.46 37.56
C VAL A 131 -3.98 0.28 36.20
N TYR A 132 -4.67 -0.41 35.28
CA TYR A 132 -4.16 -0.68 33.95
C TYR A 132 -4.17 0.57 33.08
N CYS A 133 -3.01 0.96 32.56
CA CYS A 133 -2.88 2.08 31.62
C CYS A 133 -2.23 1.59 30.30
N PRO A 134 -3.01 1.30 29.25
CA PRO A 134 -2.46 0.88 27.97
C PRO A 134 -1.78 2.04 27.25
N LEU A 135 -0.63 1.76 26.66
CA LEU A 135 0.14 2.66 25.82
C LEU A 135 0.38 1.99 24.47
N SER A 136 -0.13 2.58 23.39
CA SER A 136 0.10 2.02 22.04
C SER A 136 1.53 2.28 21.57
N PRO A 137 2.30 1.24 21.19
CA PRO A 137 3.64 1.40 20.64
C PRO A 137 3.69 2.20 19.33
N GLU A 138 2.55 2.33 18.63
CA GLU A 138 2.43 3.19 17.45
C GLU A 138 2.56 4.69 17.77
N ASN A 139 2.50 5.09 19.05
CA ASN A 139 2.70 6.48 19.44
C ASN A 139 4.21 6.83 19.45
N PRO A 140 4.55 8.09 19.14
CA PRO A 140 5.93 8.57 19.23
C PRO A 140 6.48 8.44 20.66
N GLU A 141 7.77 8.16 20.79
CA GLU A 141 8.45 7.95 22.07
C GLU A 141 8.23 9.13 23.03
N GLN A 142 8.38 10.37 22.56
CA GLN A 142 8.20 11.55 23.41
C GLN A 142 6.75 11.71 23.91
N ARG A 143 5.76 11.39 23.08
CA ARG A 143 4.36 11.32 23.53
C ARG A 143 4.17 10.23 24.58
N LEU A 144 4.73 9.05 24.37
CA LEU A 144 4.65 7.95 25.34
C LEU A 144 5.26 8.33 26.69
N GLN A 145 6.43 8.98 26.68
CA GLN A 145 7.07 9.49 27.90
C GLN A 145 6.17 10.51 28.62
N ASN A 146 5.62 11.50 27.91
CA ASN A 146 4.69 12.48 28.48
C ASN A 146 3.44 11.84 29.11
N LEU A 147 2.90 10.80 28.48
CA LEU A 147 1.73 10.07 29.01
C LEU A 147 2.09 9.30 30.28
N VAL A 148 3.26 8.65 30.33
CA VAL A 148 3.78 7.97 31.54
C VAL A 148 4.01 8.98 32.67
N GLU A 149 4.61 10.14 32.36
CA GLU A 149 4.81 11.19 33.36
C GLU A 149 3.48 11.71 33.93
N GLN A 150 2.46 11.84 33.09
CA GLN A 150 1.14 12.29 33.51
C GLN A 150 0.45 11.28 34.45
N THR A 151 0.68 9.97 34.28
CA THR A 151 0.14 8.95 35.20
C THR A 151 0.96 8.78 36.47
N GLN A 152 2.17 9.33 36.52
CA GLN A 152 3.14 9.08 37.60
C GLN A 152 3.45 7.59 37.81
N ALA A 153 3.30 6.78 36.76
CA ALA A 153 3.56 5.35 36.83
C ALA A 153 5.05 5.08 37.09
N ARG A 154 5.33 4.27 38.11
CA ARG A 154 6.69 3.88 38.48
C ARG A 154 7.22 2.74 37.61
N LEU A 155 6.33 1.85 37.17
CA LEU A 155 6.65 0.65 36.42
C LEU A 155 5.94 0.65 35.06
N ILE A 156 6.67 0.24 34.03
CA ILE A 156 6.14 0.01 32.68
C ILE A 156 6.35 -1.45 32.29
N LEU A 157 5.28 -2.14 31.94
CA LEU A 157 5.36 -3.46 31.33
C LEU A 157 5.62 -3.32 29.84
N VAL A 158 6.65 -4.00 29.37
CA VAL A 158 7.12 -3.99 27.98
C VAL A 158 7.30 -5.43 27.51
N HIS A 159 7.60 -5.60 26.22
CA HIS A 159 8.13 -6.84 25.70
C HIS A 159 9.41 -6.54 24.92
N SER A 160 10.08 -7.57 24.42
CA SER A 160 11.38 -7.45 23.75
C SER A 160 11.48 -6.32 22.70
N LEU A 161 10.41 -6.08 21.91
CA LEU A 161 10.39 -5.04 20.86
C LEU A 161 10.20 -3.62 21.38
N THR A 162 9.45 -3.44 22.48
CA THR A 162 9.11 -2.12 23.04
C THR A 162 10.01 -1.69 24.19
N ASN A 163 10.77 -2.62 24.77
CA ASN A 163 11.68 -2.34 25.89
C ASN A 163 12.66 -1.18 25.59
N ARG A 164 13.12 -1.09 24.34
CA ARG A 164 14.04 -0.02 23.89
C ARG A 164 13.48 1.40 24.06
N ILE A 165 12.15 1.58 24.05
CA ILE A 165 11.47 2.89 24.07
C ILE A 165 11.64 3.60 25.42
N PHE A 166 11.69 2.84 26.52
CA PHE A 166 11.74 3.40 27.87
C PHE A 166 13.07 3.13 28.59
N LYS A 167 14.01 2.48 27.90
CA LYS A 167 15.28 2.05 28.48
C LYS A 167 16.06 3.24 29.01
N ASN A 168 16.49 3.15 30.27
CA ASN A 168 17.22 4.19 31.02
C ASN A 168 16.41 5.43 31.44
N VAL A 169 15.12 5.53 31.11
CA VAL A 169 14.25 6.64 31.51
C VAL A 169 13.29 6.21 32.62
N PHE A 170 12.70 5.03 32.49
CA PHE A 170 11.74 4.47 33.46
C PHE A 170 12.13 3.04 33.87
N ILE A 171 11.57 2.56 34.98
CA ILE A 171 11.69 1.16 35.38
C ILE A 171 10.80 0.33 34.45
N THR A 172 11.40 -0.62 33.76
CA THR A 172 10.72 -1.49 32.80
C THR A 172 10.78 -2.94 33.24
N TYR A 173 9.72 -3.70 32.96
CA TYR A 173 9.70 -5.15 33.11
C TYR A 173 9.26 -5.82 31.80
N ASP A 174 10.10 -6.71 31.30
CA ASP A 174 9.83 -7.47 30.07
C ASP A 174 8.93 -8.67 30.39
N ILE A 175 7.68 -8.61 29.97
CA ILE A 175 6.66 -9.63 30.22
C ILE A 175 7.11 -11.00 29.69
N ASP A 176 7.81 -11.04 28.57
CA ASP A 176 8.25 -12.30 27.95
C ASP A 176 9.27 -13.02 28.85
N THR A 177 10.03 -12.29 29.67
CA THR A 177 10.96 -12.90 30.63
C THR A 177 10.21 -13.64 31.74
N ALA A 178 9.11 -13.08 32.23
CA ALA A 178 8.26 -13.72 33.24
C ALA A 178 7.61 -15.01 32.73
N ILE A 179 7.08 -14.96 31.50
CA ILE A 179 6.39 -16.08 30.86
C ILE A 179 7.35 -17.25 30.59
N ASN A 180 8.62 -16.95 30.29
CA ASN A 180 9.65 -17.97 30.03
C ASN A 180 10.25 -18.60 31.30
N ILE A 181 10.02 -18.02 32.48
CA ILE A 181 10.45 -18.61 33.75
C ILE A 181 9.46 -19.73 34.09
N ASN A 182 9.94 -20.97 34.02
CA ASN A 182 9.15 -22.15 34.37
C ASN A 182 9.10 -22.32 35.91
N SER A 183 8.54 -21.34 36.61
CA SER A 183 8.35 -21.34 38.06
C SER A 183 6.98 -21.92 38.42
N LYS A 184 6.95 -22.94 39.27
CA LYS A 184 5.69 -23.44 39.83
C LYS A 184 5.18 -22.51 40.92
N THR A 185 3.97 -21.99 40.75
CA THR A 185 3.24 -21.28 41.79
C THR A 185 2.95 -22.20 42.97
N THR A 186 3.28 -21.78 44.19
CA THR A 186 3.02 -22.52 45.42
C THR A 186 1.63 -22.19 46.00
N ASN A 187 1.16 -22.97 46.98
CA ASN A 187 -0.10 -22.64 47.68
C ASN A 187 -0.01 -21.31 48.45
N ASP A 188 1.17 -20.96 48.95
CA ASP A 188 1.39 -19.70 49.66
C ASP A 188 1.31 -18.51 48.70
N ASP A 189 1.83 -18.66 47.46
CA ASP A 189 1.71 -17.64 46.41
C ASP A 189 0.24 -17.39 46.02
N LEU A 190 -0.55 -18.46 45.85
CA LEU A 190 -1.99 -18.35 45.56
C LEU A 190 -2.77 -17.75 46.73
N TYR A 191 -2.38 -18.09 47.96
CA TYR A 191 -2.95 -17.49 49.16
C TYR A 191 -2.62 -15.98 49.23
N GLN A 192 -1.40 -15.58 48.85
CA GLN A 192 -1.03 -14.16 48.77
C GLN A 192 -1.90 -13.40 47.77
N LEU A 193 -2.06 -13.92 46.54
CA LEU A 193 -2.90 -13.28 45.51
C LEU A 193 -4.38 -13.16 45.94
N SER A 194 -4.92 -14.19 46.58
CA SER A 194 -6.33 -14.21 47.01
C SER A 194 -6.65 -13.31 48.23
N ASN A 195 -5.64 -12.85 48.97
CA ASN A 195 -5.83 -11.96 50.13
C ASN A 195 -5.70 -10.47 49.78
N ILE A 196 -5.47 -10.12 48.51
CA ILE A 196 -5.42 -8.72 48.08
C ILE A 196 -6.85 -8.16 48.12
N LEU A 197 -7.06 -7.13 48.94
CA LEU A 197 -8.37 -6.52 49.08
C LEU A 197 -8.61 -5.51 47.94
N ILE A 198 -9.49 -5.88 47.01
CA ILE A 198 -9.91 -5.03 45.88
C ILE A 198 -11.42 -4.89 45.94
N THR A 199 -11.90 -3.66 45.79
CA THR A 199 -13.33 -3.31 45.84
C THR A 199 -13.80 -2.78 44.48
N PRO A 200 -15.10 -2.87 44.17
CA PRO A 200 -15.63 -2.34 42.91
C PRO A 200 -15.45 -0.81 42.73
N ASP A 201 -15.17 -0.09 43.82
CA ASP A 201 -14.90 1.35 43.82
C ASP A 201 -13.46 1.70 43.40
N ASN A 202 -12.55 0.73 43.39
CA ASN A 202 -11.20 0.92 42.89
C ASN A 202 -11.22 1.18 41.37
N ILE A 203 -10.23 1.95 40.90
CA ILE A 203 -10.01 2.21 39.49
C ILE A 203 -9.49 0.92 38.84
N SER A 204 -10.11 0.51 37.74
CA SER A 204 -9.70 -0.63 36.92
C SER A 204 -8.68 -0.16 35.88
N TYR A 205 -9.05 0.83 35.08
CA TYR A 205 -8.18 1.34 34.02
C TYR A 205 -8.18 2.86 33.89
N ILE A 206 -7.11 3.36 33.27
CA ILE A 206 -6.98 4.71 32.76
C ILE A 206 -6.81 4.64 31.25
N VAL A 207 -7.61 5.42 30.51
CA VAL A 207 -7.42 5.63 29.07
C VAL A 207 -7.29 7.12 28.78
N PHE A 208 -6.45 7.47 27.81
CA PHE A 208 -6.24 8.86 27.44
C PHE A 208 -7.19 9.27 26.32
N THR A 209 -7.86 10.41 26.51
CA THR A 209 -8.62 11.10 25.47
C THR A 209 -7.93 12.41 25.11
N SER A 210 -8.24 12.96 23.93
CA SER A 210 -7.69 14.25 23.52
C SER A 210 -8.19 15.39 24.42
N GLY A 211 -7.37 16.44 24.59
CA GLY A 211 -7.59 17.52 25.56
C GLY A 211 -8.08 18.85 25.00
N SER A 212 -9.19 19.42 25.50
CA SER A 212 -9.61 20.78 25.11
C SER A 212 -8.63 21.89 25.55
N THR A 213 -7.82 21.62 26.57
CA THR A 213 -6.69 22.49 27.02
C THR A 213 -5.37 22.12 26.34
N GLY A 214 -5.43 21.24 25.35
CA GLY A 214 -4.32 20.64 24.64
C GLY A 214 -3.36 19.76 25.44
N ILE A 215 -3.85 19.19 26.55
CA ILE A 215 -3.16 18.15 27.32
C ILE A 215 -4.11 16.95 27.36
N PRO A 216 -3.66 15.73 26.99
CA PRO A 216 -4.47 14.54 27.08
C PRO A 216 -5.19 14.40 28.44
N LYS A 217 -6.44 13.97 28.41
CA LYS A 217 -7.27 13.75 29.61
C LYS A 217 -7.24 12.27 29.96
N ALA A 218 -6.68 11.92 31.11
CA ALA A 218 -6.66 10.56 31.64
C ALA A 218 -7.99 10.20 32.30
N VAL A 219 -8.87 9.50 31.58
CA VAL A 219 -10.19 9.07 32.05
C VAL A 219 -10.04 7.88 32.99
N GLN A 220 -10.49 8.01 34.24
CA GLN A 220 -10.43 6.94 35.23
C GLN A 220 -11.75 6.17 35.31
N VAL A 221 -11.73 4.85 35.10
CA VAL A 221 -12.94 4.02 35.16
C VAL A 221 -12.84 3.00 36.28
N ARG A 222 -13.88 2.92 37.13
CA ARG A 222 -13.93 1.95 38.25
C ARG A 222 -14.34 0.57 37.77
N HIS A 223 -13.97 -0.47 38.50
CA HIS A 223 -14.46 -1.82 38.20
C HIS A 223 -16.00 -1.90 38.17
N ARG A 224 -16.71 -1.21 39.08
CA ARG A 224 -18.18 -1.19 39.07
C ARG A 224 -18.76 -0.58 37.78
N ASN A 225 -18.10 0.45 37.23
CA ASN A 225 -18.53 1.10 36.00
C ASN A 225 -18.39 0.12 34.83
N LEU A 226 -17.24 -0.53 34.74
CA LEU A 226 -16.93 -1.49 33.69
C LEU A 226 -17.80 -2.76 33.77
N ILE A 227 -18.05 -3.30 34.97
CA ILE A 227 -18.97 -4.44 35.14
C ILE A 227 -20.39 -4.08 34.74
N ALA A 228 -20.89 -2.93 35.20
CA ALA A 228 -22.23 -2.47 34.83
C ALA A 228 -22.34 -2.34 33.31
N TYR A 229 -21.30 -1.80 32.65
CA TYR A 229 -21.22 -1.74 31.20
C TYR A 229 -21.28 -3.14 30.57
N MET A 230 -20.35 -4.04 30.93
CA MET A 230 -20.23 -5.35 30.30
C MET A 230 -21.51 -6.18 30.42
N LYS A 231 -22.20 -6.11 31.55
CA LYS A 231 -23.46 -6.83 31.75
C LYS A 231 -24.58 -6.23 30.89
N SER A 232 -24.67 -4.91 30.83
CA SER A 232 -25.64 -4.20 29.98
C SER A 232 -25.39 -4.47 28.49
N PHE A 233 -24.12 -4.50 28.09
CA PHE A 233 -23.69 -4.80 26.73
C PHE A 233 -23.99 -6.26 26.33
N ALA A 234 -23.65 -7.22 27.19
CA ALA A 234 -23.88 -8.64 26.93
C ALA A 234 -25.38 -8.97 26.84
N GLU A 235 -26.21 -8.37 27.69
CA GLU A 235 -27.66 -8.53 27.65
C GLU A 235 -28.26 -7.98 26.36
N MET A 236 -27.80 -6.79 25.93
CA MET A 236 -28.26 -6.13 24.69
C MET A 236 -27.82 -6.88 23.42
N THR A 237 -26.54 -7.22 23.30
CA THR A 237 -26.00 -7.89 22.11
C THR A 237 -26.29 -9.40 22.10
N THR A 238 -26.77 -9.97 23.20
CA THR A 238 -26.88 -11.43 23.41
C THR A 238 -25.53 -12.16 23.30
N LEU A 239 -24.40 -11.48 23.53
CA LEU A 239 -23.05 -12.07 23.55
C LEU A 239 -23.00 -13.22 24.57
N LYS A 240 -22.50 -14.38 24.14
CA LYS A 240 -22.55 -15.63 24.89
C LYS A 240 -21.21 -16.35 24.85
N ARG A 241 -21.06 -17.29 25.77
CA ARG A 241 -19.84 -18.10 25.91
C ARG A 241 -19.45 -18.84 24.63
N SER A 242 -20.37 -19.20 23.73
CA SER A 242 -20.01 -19.93 22.50
C SER A 242 -19.42 -19.04 21.41
N ASP A 243 -19.42 -17.72 21.58
CA ASP A 243 -18.95 -16.80 20.55
C ASP A 243 -17.43 -16.68 20.56
N ASN A 244 -16.89 -16.41 19.37
CA ASN A 244 -15.54 -15.93 19.15
C ASN A 244 -15.60 -14.44 18.76
N VAL A 245 -14.88 -13.62 19.52
CA VAL A 245 -14.80 -12.17 19.41
C VAL A 245 -13.44 -11.79 18.87
N ILE A 246 -13.39 -10.99 17.81
CA ILE A 246 -12.15 -10.51 17.23
C ILE A 246 -11.69 -9.18 17.85
N GLN A 247 -10.40 -9.06 18.13
CA GLN A 247 -9.80 -7.86 18.74
C GLN A 247 -9.39 -6.84 17.67
N MET A 248 -10.28 -5.88 17.37
CA MET A 248 -10.13 -4.88 16.32
C MET A 248 -9.54 -3.55 16.82
N ALA A 249 -9.93 -3.10 18.01
CA ALA A 249 -9.58 -1.79 18.54
C ALA A 249 -8.08 -1.66 18.84
N SER A 250 -7.53 -0.45 18.76
CA SER A 250 -6.22 -0.17 19.37
C SER A 250 -6.39 -0.12 20.89
N CYS A 251 -5.37 -0.54 21.65
CA CYS A 251 -5.34 -0.41 23.11
C CYS A 251 -5.42 1.05 23.60
N SER A 252 -5.23 2.03 22.71
CA SER A 252 -5.44 3.46 23.03
C SER A 252 -6.92 3.84 23.20
N PHE A 253 -7.86 2.95 22.84
CA PHE A 253 -9.30 3.20 22.93
C PHE A 253 -9.94 2.28 23.94
N ASP A 254 -11.00 2.76 24.57
CA ASP A 254 -11.74 2.01 25.59
C ASP A 254 -12.52 0.81 25.03
N ASN A 255 -12.86 0.80 23.73
CA ASN A 255 -13.37 -0.38 23.01
C ASN A 255 -12.45 -1.61 23.16
N HIS A 256 -11.14 -1.40 23.37
CA HIS A 256 -10.20 -2.48 23.68
C HIS A 256 -10.65 -3.32 24.88
N PHE A 257 -11.21 -2.69 25.92
CA PHE A 257 -11.67 -3.40 27.11
C PHE A 257 -12.92 -4.24 26.82
N GLN A 258 -13.85 -3.76 26.00
CA GLN A 258 -15.00 -4.54 25.54
C GLN A 258 -14.55 -5.80 24.82
N GLU A 259 -13.66 -5.65 23.83
CA GLU A 259 -13.21 -6.78 23.01
C GLU A 259 -12.34 -7.77 23.81
N THR A 260 -11.58 -7.30 24.80
CA THR A 260 -10.69 -8.16 25.60
C THR A 260 -11.39 -8.65 26.88
N LEU A 261 -11.47 -7.82 27.91
CA LEU A 261 -12.07 -8.17 29.20
C LEU A 261 -13.54 -8.58 29.07
N GLY A 262 -14.32 -7.89 28.23
CA GLY A 262 -15.74 -8.22 28.02
C GLY A 262 -15.92 -9.65 27.49
N THR A 263 -15.10 -10.04 26.52
CA THR A 263 -15.05 -11.41 25.98
C THR A 263 -14.67 -12.43 27.05
N LEU A 264 -13.58 -12.19 27.76
CA LEU A 264 -13.02 -13.15 28.72
C LEU A 264 -13.92 -13.36 29.95
N MET A 265 -14.71 -12.37 30.33
CA MET A 265 -15.61 -12.45 31.50
C MET A 265 -16.91 -13.18 31.23
N ILE A 266 -17.34 -13.20 29.97
CA ILE A 266 -18.47 -14.01 29.52
C ILE A 266 -18.04 -15.48 29.33
N GLY A 267 -16.72 -15.73 29.28
CA GLY A 267 -16.16 -17.03 28.97
C GLY A 267 -16.08 -17.29 27.47
N ALA A 268 -16.20 -16.26 26.62
CA ALA A 268 -16.11 -16.34 25.16
C ALA A 268 -14.65 -16.57 24.68
N GLY A 269 -14.45 -16.86 23.40
CA GLY A 269 -13.11 -16.97 22.80
C GLY A 269 -12.64 -15.62 22.26
N LEU A 270 -11.42 -15.21 22.56
CA LEU A 270 -10.79 -13.99 22.04
C LEU A 270 -9.86 -14.35 20.88
N VAL A 271 -10.14 -13.83 19.69
CA VAL A 271 -9.28 -13.93 18.50
C VAL A 271 -8.45 -12.65 18.40
N MET A 272 -7.16 -12.78 18.68
CA MET A 272 -6.19 -11.71 18.58
C MET A 272 -5.65 -11.64 17.14
N LEU A 273 -5.50 -10.42 16.63
CA LEU A 273 -4.78 -10.16 15.39
C LEU A 273 -3.30 -9.92 15.70
N HIS A 274 -2.42 -10.33 14.78
CA HIS A 274 -1.00 -9.93 14.88
C HIS A 274 -0.84 -8.39 14.86
N PRO A 275 0.35 -7.87 15.22
CA PRO A 275 0.61 -6.43 15.15
C PRO A 275 0.28 -5.88 13.76
N HIS A 276 -0.52 -4.83 13.70
CA HIS A 276 -1.10 -4.25 12.48
C HIS A 276 -2.00 -5.17 11.63
N GLY A 277 -2.42 -6.34 12.11
CA GLY A 277 -3.27 -7.27 11.35
C GLY A 277 -4.67 -6.71 11.03
N ASN A 278 -5.15 -5.73 11.80
CA ASN A 278 -6.36 -4.99 11.43
C ASN A 278 -6.16 -4.07 10.21
N LYS A 279 -4.93 -3.80 9.77
CA LYS A 279 -4.64 -3.03 8.55
C LYS A 279 -4.48 -3.94 7.33
N ASP A 280 -4.32 -5.25 7.54
CA ASP A 280 -4.29 -6.26 6.50
C ASP A 280 -5.67 -6.89 6.37
N LEU A 281 -6.45 -6.40 5.41
CA LEU A 281 -7.82 -6.85 5.20
C LEU A 281 -7.89 -8.32 4.74
N THR A 282 -6.89 -8.81 4.02
CA THR A 282 -6.84 -10.20 3.56
C THR A 282 -6.61 -11.14 4.74
N TYR A 283 -5.64 -10.82 5.61
CA TYR A 283 -5.43 -11.55 6.86
C TYR A 283 -6.67 -11.48 7.77
N LEU A 284 -7.29 -10.32 7.92
CA LEU A 284 -8.52 -10.20 8.70
C LEU A 284 -9.63 -11.12 8.17
N ILE A 285 -9.86 -11.14 6.85
CA ILE A 285 -10.86 -12.00 6.21
C ILE A 285 -10.58 -13.47 6.50
N HIS A 286 -9.31 -13.87 6.43
CA HIS A 286 -8.87 -15.21 6.79
C HIS A 286 -9.22 -15.54 8.25
N GLU A 287 -8.84 -14.69 9.20
CA GLU A 287 -9.14 -14.90 10.61
C GLU A 287 -10.64 -14.92 10.91
N LEU A 288 -11.42 -14.05 10.28
CA LEU A 288 -12.88 -14.04 10.40
C LEU A 288 -13.49 -15.39 10.00
N MET A 289 -12.96 -16.00 8.93
CA MET A 289 -13.49 -17.26 8.38
C MET A 289 -12.97 -18.50 9.11
N ASP A 290 -11.67 -18.56 9.38
CA ASP A 290 -10.98 -19.74 9.91
C ASP A 290 -11.18 -19.89 11.41
N LYS A 291 -11.29 -18.79 12.15
CA LYS A 291 -11.53 -18.80 13.60
C LYS A 291 -13.01 -18.75 13.96
N ASP A 292 -13.90 -18.93 12.98
CA ASP A 292 -15.35 -18.87 13.14
C ASP A 292 -15.79 -17.63 13.93
N VAL A 293 -15.29 -16.45 13.54
CA VAL A 293 -15.60 -15.20 14.24
C VAL A 293 -17.09 -14.92 14.12
N SER A 294 -17.71 -14.68 15.28
CA SER A 294 -19.15 -14.51 15.43
C SER A 294 -19.53 -13.11 15.90
N PHE A 295 -18.58 -12.37 16.44
CA PHE A 295 -18.76 -11.00 16.92
C PHE A 295 -17.62 -10.14 16.37
N MET A 296 -17.98 -9.00 15.80
CA MET A 296 -17.04 -7.97 15.36
C MET A 296 -17.59 -6.59 15.73
N ASP A 297 -16.71 -5.71 16.22
CA ASP A 297 -16.99 -4.29 16.40
C ASP A 297 -15.97 -3.48 15.60
N ALA A 298 -16.45 -2.56 14.77
CA ALA A 298 -15.59 -1.69 14.00
C ALA A 298 -16.26 -0.36 13.63
N VAL A 299 -15.44 0.66 13.48
CA VAL A 299 -15.90 2.01 13.10
C VAL A 299 -16.47 2.02 11.67
N PRO A 300 -17.45 2.89 11.36
CA PRO A 300 -18.13 2.89 10.05
C PRO A 300 -17.18 2.96 8.84
N SER A 301 -16.15 3.80 8.91
CA SER A 301 -15.17 3.93 7.82
C SER A 301 -14.36 2.66 7.58
N TYR A 302 -14.11 1.88 8.63
CA TYR A 302 -13.42 0.60 8.52
C TYR A 302 -14.33 -0.45 7.88
N LEU A 303 -15.60 -0.50 8.30
CA LEU A 303 -16.58 -1.41 7.71
C LEU A 303 -16.82 -1.11 6.23
N ASP A 304 -16.83 0.17 5.83
CA ASP A 304 -16.95 0.52 4.42
C ASP A 304 -15.72 0.05 3.61
N MET A 305 -14.51 0.28 4.14
CA MET A 305 -13.28 -0.21 3.54
C MET A 305 -13.29 -1.75 3.40
N LEU A 306 -13.71 -2.46 4.44
CA LEU A 306 -13.85 -3.90 4.43
C LEU A 306 -14.87 -4.36 3.39
N CYS A 307 -16.05 -3.72 3.31
CA CYS A 307 -17.07 -4.05 2.31
C CYS A 307 -16.53 -3.85 0.88
N GLN A 308 -15.84 -2.75 0.60
CA GLN A 308 -15.22 -2.50 -0.70
C GLN A 308 -14.15 -3.55 -1.04
N HIS A 309 -13.38 -3.99 -0.04
CA HIS A 309 -12.39 -5.04 -0.23
C HIS A 309 -13.05 -6.41 -0.48
N LEU A 310 -14.13 -6.74 0.23
CA LEU A 310 -14.92 -7.95 0.00
C LEU A 310 -15.53 -7.98 -1.41
N GLU A 311 -15.98 -6.82 -1.92
CA GLU A 311 -16.44 -6.64 -3.31
C GLU A 311 -15.34 -6.98 -4.32
N MET A 312 -14.12 -6.46 -4.11
CA MET A 312 -12.99 -6.70 -5.00
C MET A 312 -12.50 -8.15 -4.98
N GLN A 313 -12.62 -8.86 -3.84
CA GLN A 313 -12.16 -10.24 -3.67
C GLN A 313 -13.26 -11.28 -3.95
N ASN A 314 -14.47 -10.85 -4.33
CA ASN A 314 -15.66 -11.70 -4.43
C ASN A 314 -15.90 -12.58 -3.17
N ALA A 315 -15.47 -12.10 -1.99
CA ALA A 315 -15.48 -12.84 -0.72
C ALA A 315 -16.80 -12.66 0.05
N ASN A 316 -17.93 -12.74 -0.66
CA ASN A 316 -19.25 -12.31 -0.18
C ASN A 316 -19.81 -13.12 1.01
N GLU A 317 -19.19 -14.25 1.34
CA GLU A 317 -19.59 -15.13 2.43
C GLU A 317 -18.86 -14.84 3.76
N CYS A 318 -17.80 -14.03 3.77
CA CYS A 318 -16.92 -13.85 4.92
C CYS A 318 -17.66 -13.35 6.18
N LEU A 319 -18.54 -12.35 6.02
CA LEU A 319 -19.28 -11.77 7.14
C LEU A 319 -20.56 -12.54 7.49
N LYS A 320 -20.90 -13.63 6.78
CA LYS A 320 -22.13 -14.39 7.05
C LYS A 320 -22.08 -15.25 8.30
N LYS A 321 -20.87 -15.54 8.81
CA LYS A 321 -20.69 -16.21 10.11
C LYS A 321 -20.88 -15.27 11.30
N LEU A 322 -20.82 -13.95 11.06
CA LEU A 322 -21.10 -12.98 12.11
C LEU A 322 -22.54 -13.13 12.58
N ARG A 323 -22.68 -13.25 13.90
CA ARG A 323 -23.94 -13.20 14.60
C ARG A 323 -24.23 -11.79 15.10
N ILE A 324 -23.18 -11.04 15.43
CA ILE A 324 -23.26 -9.68 15.94
C ILE A 324 -22.23 -8.83 15.22
N LEU A 325 -22.69 -7.74 14.61
CA LEU A 325 -21.84 -6.70 14.05
C LEU A 325 -22.21 -5.37 14.68
N CYS A 326 -21.29 -4.84 15.48
CA CYS A 326 -21.41 -3.54 16.10
C CYS A 326 -20.64 -2.50 15.29
N SER A 327 -21.19 -1.28 15.25
CA SER A 327 -20.48 -0.12 14.73
C SER A 327 -20.74 1.10 15.58
N GLY A 328 -19.69 1.81 15.93
CA GLY A 328 -19.75 3.01 16.75
C GLY A 328 -18.51 3.87 16.60
N GLY A 329 -18.38 4.90 17.43
CA GLY A 329 -17.24 5.82 17.39
C GLY A 329 -17.35 6.94 16.35
N ASP A 330 -17.95 6.68 15.18
CA ASP A 330 -18.28 7.68 14.14
C ASP A 330 -19.75 7.67 13.71
N VAL A 331 -20.15 8.63 12.87
CA VAL A 331 -21.50 8.64 12.27
C VAL A 331 -21.62 7.49 11.28
N LEU A 332 -22.47 6.51 11.59
CA LEU A 332 -22.85 5.46 10.66
C LEU A 332 -23.86 6.02 9.66
N THR A 333 -23.52 5.99 8.37
CA THR A 333 -24.41 6.48 7.31
C THR A 333 -25.27 5.35 6.74
N ASN A 334 -26.43 5.70 6.20
CA ASN A 334 -27.30 4.76 5.53
C ASN A 334 -26.62 4.06 4.35
N GLN A 335 -25.72 4.75 3.65
CA GLN A 335 -24.96 4.20 2.53
C GLN A 335 -24.06 3.06 2.98
N ILE A 336 -23.27 3.29 4.04
CA ILE A 336 -22.38 2.26 4.61
C ILE A 336 -23.21 1.07 5.10
N MET A 337 -24.30 1.33 5.83
CA MET A 337 -25.21 0.29 6.31
C MET A 337 -25.84 -0.53 5.17
N SER A 338 -26.23 0.13 4.07
CA SER A 338 -26.78 -0.56 2.89
C SER A 338 -25.77 -1.52 2.23
N ARG A 339 -24.47 -1.21 2.30
CA ARG A 339 -23.40 -2.09 1.83
C ARG A 339 -23.18 -3.25 2.80
N ILE A 340 -23.07 -2.97 4.10
CA ILE A 340 -22.90 -3.99 5.15
C ILE A 340 -24.00 -5.06 5.06
N LYS A 341 -25.26 -4.66 4.91
CA LYS A 341 -26.41 -5.57 4.80
C LYS A 341 -26.29 -6.61 3.68
N LYS A 342 -25.47 -6.36 2.64
CA LYS A 342 -25.27 -7.30 1.52
C LYS A 342 -24.36 -8.48 1.89
N TYR A 343 -23.48 -8.32 2.87
CA TYR A 343 -22.42 -9.27 3.19
C TYR A 343 -22.69 -10.11 4.44
N VAL A 344 -23.60 -9.66 5.31
CA VAL A 344 -24.00 -10.40 6.52
C VAL A 344 -25.15 -11.37 6.23
N SER A 345 -25.34 -12.36 7.10
CA SER A 345 -26.38 -13.38 6.95
C SER A 345 -27.79 -12.82 7.09
N THR A 346 -28.68 -13.25 6.18
CA THR A 346 -30.12 -12.94 6.22
C THR A 346 -30.97 -14.19 5.96
N SER A 347 -32.06 -14.31 6.69
CA SER A 347 -33.06 -15.39 6.69
C SER A 347 -33.87 -15.47 5.38
N SER A 348 -33.69 -14.50 4.47
CA SER A 348 -34.29 -14.50 3.13
C SER A 348 -33.48 -15.30 2.09
N SER A 349 -32.25 -15.73 2.44
CA SER A 349 -31.27 -16.29 1.50
C SER A 349 -31.25 -17.83 1.42
N SER A 350 -32.04 -18.53 2.24
CA SER A 350 -31.94 -19.98 2.44
C SER A 350 -33.22 -20.72 2.01
N SER A 351 -33.37 -20.96 0.70
CA SER A 351 -34.41 -21.83 0.14
C SER A 351 -34.02 -23.31 0.02
N SER A 352 -32.93 -23.76 0.64
CA SER A 352 -32.56 -25.19 0.63
C SER A 352 -31.72 -25.60 1.84
N SER A 353 -32.26 -26.57 2.59
CA SER A 353 -31.61 -27.47 3.57
C SER A 353 -31.02 -26.89 4.88
N SER A 354 -31.82 -27.00 5.94
CA SER A 354 -31.45 -27.55 7.27
C SER A 354 -30.25 -27.00 8.07
N SER A 355 -29.98 -25.69 8.05
CA SER A 355 -29.30 -25.04 9.18
C SER A 355 -29.99 -23.74 9.58
N SER A 356 -30.41 -23.68 10.84
CA SER A 356 -31.08 -22.56 11.51
C SER A 356 -30.07 -21.46 11.88
N LEU A 357 -29.51 -20.75 10.91
CA LEU A 357 -28.75 -19.53 11.23
C LEU A 357 -29.74 -18.35 11.33
N ASP A 358 -29.81 -17.76 12.52
CA ASP A 358 -30.50 -16.50 12.77
C ASP A 358 -29.81 -15.33 12.05
N ASP A 359 -30.58 -14.29 11.74
CA ASP A 359 -30.09 -13.04 11.16
C ASP A 359 -28.95 -12.41 11.97
N CYS A 360 -27.93 -11.87 11.28
CA CYS A 360 -26.87 -11.10 11.95
C CYS A 360 -27.44 -9.84 12.60
N GLN A 361 -27.16 -9.64 13.88
CA GLN A 361 -27.62 -8.47 14.62
C GLN A 361 -26.72 -7.27 14.32
N LEU A 362 -27.29 -6.25 13.66
CA LEU A 362 -26.60 -5.02 13.30
C LEU A 362 -26.90 -3.93 14.33
N TRP A 363 -25.85 -3.37 14.94
CA TRP A 363 -25.98 -2.37 16.01
C TRP A 363 -25.23 -1.09 15.67
N ASN A 364 -25.94 0.04 15.69
CA ASN A 364 -25.33 1.36 15.73
C ASN A 364 -25.20 1.82 17.18
N MET A 365 -23.98 2.16 17.60
CA MET A 365 -23.63 2.41 19.00
C MET A 365 -23.05 3.81 19.18
N TYR A 366 -23.39 4.45 20.30
CA TYR A 366 -22.86 5.76 20.66
C TYR A 366 -22.42 5.77 22.12
N GLY A 367 -21.25 6.34 22.38
CA GLY A 367 -20.72 6.56 23.73
C GLY A 367 -19.44 7.37 23.74
N GLN A 368 -18.97 7.70 24.94
CA GLN A 368 -17.71 8.41 25.19
C GLN A 368 -16.96 7.70 26.33
N ALA A 369 -15.64 7.88 26.42
CA ALA A 369 -14.82 7.22 27.44
C ALA A 369 -15.24 7.57 28.87
N GLU A 370 -15.69 8.80 29.11
CA GLU A 370 -16.17 9.29 30.40
C GLU A 370 -17.45 8.62 30.90
N VAL A 371 -18.12 7.87 30.03
CA VAL A 371 -19.34 7.11 30.34
C VAL A 371 -19.16 5.62 30.04
N THR A 372 -17.90 5.16 30.00
CA THR A 372 -17.51 3.76 29.80
C THR A 372 -18.01 3.18 28.48
N ILE A 373 -17.27 3.40 27.39
CA ILE A 373 -17.42 2.72 26.09
C ILE A 373 -18.71 3.11 25.34
N THR A 374 -19.85 2.46 25.60
CA THR A 374 -21.12 2.70 24.89
C THR A 374 -22.21 3.12 25.86
N THR A 375 -23.03 4.11 25.46
CA THR A 375 -24.16 4.65 26.24
C THR A 375 -25.50 4.34 25.60
N THR A 376 -25.63 4.51 24.29
CA THR A 376 -26.89 4.30 23.57
C THR A 376 -26.69 3.35 22.40
N TYR A 377 -27.77 2.68 22.01
CA TYR A 377 -27.74 1.67 20.96
C TYR A 377 -29.01 1.69 20.12
N PHE A 378 -28.84 1.42 18.83
CA PHE A 378 -29.93 1.26 17.87
C PHE A 378 -29.74 -0.05 17.10
N GLN A 379 -30.71 -0.96 17.21
CA GLN A 379 -30.74 -2.18 16.40
C GLN A 379 -31.25 -1.84 15.00
N ILE A 380 -30.49 -2.18 13.98
CA ILE A 380 -30.87 -1.94 12.59
C ILE A 380 -31.46 -3.23 12.03
N GLY A 381 -32.79 -3.25 11.87
CA GLY A 381 -33.48 -4.35 11.20
C GLY A 381 -33.08 -4.47 9.73
N PHE A 382 -33.12 -5.67 9.15
CA PHE A 382 -32.85 -5.86 7.72
C PHE A 382 -33.87 -5.16 6.82
N ASP A 383 -35.11 -4.99 7.30
CA ASP A 383 -36.20 -4.24 6.70
C ASP A 383 -36.06 -2.71 6.80
N TYR A 384 -35.08 -2.21 7.58
CA TYR A 384 -34.80 -0.78 7.70
C TYR A 384 -34.47 -0.16 6.34
N ASP A 385 -35.25 0.84 5.94
CA ASP A 385 -35.18 1.51 4.63
C ASP A 385 -34.13 2.63 4.67
N CYS A 386 -32.92 2.28 4.24
CA CYS A 386 -31.77 3.17 4.18
C CYS A 386 -31.97 4.42 3.30
N ASP A 387 -32.94 4.43 2.38
CA ASP A 387 -33.18 5.58 1.50
C ASP A 387 -34.15 6.60 2.11
N LYS A 388 -34.94 6.20 3.12
CA LYS A 388 -36.02 7.03 3.68
C LYS A 388 -35.84 7.42 5.14
N GLN A 389 -35.05 6.67 5.91
CA GLN A 389 -34.96 6.84 7.36
C GLN A 389 -33.60 7.42 7.78
N VAL A 390 -33.59 8.40 8.69
CA VAL A 390 -32.35 8.97 9.25
C VAL A 390 -31.79 8.02 10.31
N MET A 391 -30.49 7.77 10.31
CA MET A 391 -29.87 6.85 11.28
C MET A 391 -29.92 7.41 12.71
N SER A 392 -30.49 6.63 13.61
CA SER A 392 -30.63 6.96 15.04
C SER A 392 -29.45 6.41 15.84
N ILE A 393 -29.08 7.10 16.93
CA ILE A 393 -28.19 6.55 17.99
C ILE A 393 -28.98 5.76 19.05
N GLY A 394 -30.30 5.70 18.88
CA GLY A 394 -31.21 4.78 19.54
C GLY A 394 -31.60 5.20 20.95
N LYS A 395 -31.54 4.26 21.88
CA LYS A 395 -32.00 4.44 23.28
C LYS A 395 -30.90 4.09 24.27
N PRO A 396 -30.99 4.57 25.53
CA PRO A 396 -29.98 4.28 26.54
C PRO A 396 -29.84 2.78 26.79
N LEU A 397 -28.60 2.32 27.01
CA LEU A 397 -28.30 0.98 27.48
C LEU A 397 -28.85 0.76 28.89
N PRO A 398 -29.04 -0.52 29.30
CA PRO A 398 -29.28 -0.82 30.70
C PRO A 398 -28.29 -0.11 31.64
N ASN A 399 -28.76 0.36 32.78
CA ASN A 399 -28.02 1.15 33.78
C ASN A 399 -27.53 2.53 33.33
N TYR A 400 -27.90 2.99 32.13
CA TYR A 400 -27.74 4.37 31.68
C TYR A 400 -29.09 5.07 31.61
N HIS A 401 -29.11 6.35 31.92
CA HIS A 401 -30.24 7.21 31.60
C HIS A 401 -29.75 8.46 30.88
N CYS A 402 -30.53 8.93 29.93
CA CYS A 402 -30.20 10.09 29.11
C CYS A 402 -31.21 11.21 29.34
N ALA A 403 -30.71 12.44 29.36
CA ALA A 403 -31.50 13.65 29.43
C ALA A 403 -31.05 14.60 28.32
N ILE A 404 -32.01 15.26 27.67
CA ILE A 404 -31.70 16.35 26.73
C ILE A 404 -31.99 17.66 27.44
N ILE A 405 -30.96 18.49 27.57
CA ILE A 405 -30.96 19.66 28.44
C ILE A 405 -30.58 20.92 27.65
N ASP A 406 -31.31 22.01 27.86
CA ASP A 406 -31.02 23.29 27.23
C ASP A 406 -29.90 24.08 27.94
N GLU A 407 -29.63 25.30 27.47
CA GLU A 407 -28.61 26.18 28.04
C GLU A 407 -28.93 26.70 29.46
N TYR A 408 -30.20 26.59 29.90
CA TYR A 408 -30.68 26.99 31.22
C TYR A 408 -30.81 25.79 32.18
N PHE A 409 -30.22 24.64 31.83
CA PHE A 409 -30.29 23.40 32.59
C PHE A 409 -31.73 22.88 32.77
N GLN A 410 -32.62 23.17 31.81
CA GLN A 410 -33.97 22.62 31.77
C GLN A 410 -34.08 21.47 30.77
N PHE A 411 -34.91 20.49 31.10
CA PHE A 411 -35.26 19.41 30.17
C PHE A 411 -36.01 19.99 28.96
N VAL A 412 -35.69 19.50 27.76
CA VAL A 412 -36.38 19.91 26.52
C VAL A 412 -37.46 18.90 26.12
N ALA A 413 -38.50 19.37 25.42
CA ALA A 413 -39.60 18.52 24.98
C ALA A 413 -39.21 17.62 23.78
N VAL A 414 -40.06 16.64 23.45
CA VAL A 414 -39.88 15.81 22.24
C VAL A 414 -39.79 16.68 20.98
N ASN A 415 -38.89 16.32 20.06
CA ASN A 415 -38.50 17.08 18.88
C ASN A 415 -37.86 18.46 19.16
N GLN A 416 -37.37 18.73 20.37
CA GLN A 416 -36.49 19.87 20.61
C GLN A 416 -35.03 19.41 20.72
N GLU A 417 -34.14 20.23 20.17
CA GLU A 417 -32.70 19.99 20.27
C GLU A 417 -32.18 20.52 21.62
N GLY A 418 -31.25 19.79 22.20
CA GLY A 418 -30.52 20.21 23.39
C GLY A 418 -29.28 19.35 23.61
N GLU A 419 -28.52 19.66 24.64
CA GLU A 419 -27.28 18.96 25.00
C GLU A 419 -27.60 17.63 25.69
N LEU A 420 -26.93 16.54 25.28
CA LEU A 420 -27.09 15.22 25.86
C LEU A 420 -26.34 15.11 27.19
N PHE A 421 -27.07 14.80 28.25
CA PHE A 421 -26.56 14.54 29.59
C PHE A 421 -26.77 13.06 29.90
N ILE A 422 -25.73 12.39 30.37
CA ILE A 422 -25.69 10.95 30.54
C ILE A 422 -25.49 10.64 32.02
N GLY A 423 -26.47 9.99 32.63
CA GLY A 423 -26.41 9.54 34.01
C GLY A 423 -26.41 8.01 34.11
N GLY A 424 -26.18 7.50 35.32
CA GLY A 424 -26.26 6.06 35.61
C GLY A 424 -24.96 5.45 36.16
N ALA A 425 -24.90 4.12 36.18
CA ALA A 425 -23.86 3.37 36.90
C ALA A 425 -22.49 3.41 36.23
N CYS A 426 -22.41 3.84 34.98
CA CYS A 426 -21.22 3.74 34.13
C CYS A 426 -20.50 5.08 33.92
N ILE A 427 -20.86 6.12 34.67
CA ILE A 427 -20.12 7.37 34.69
C ILE A 427 -18.75 7.13 35.32
N PHE A 428 -17.70 7.61 34.66
CA PHE A 428 -16.31 7.54 35.11
C PHE A 428 -16.07 8.12 36.51
N ALA A 429 -14.89 7.87 37.07
CA ALA A 429 -14.48 8.44 38.34
C ALA A 429 -14.07 9.92 38.27
N GLY A 430 -13.59 10.34 37.11
CA GLY A 430 -13.01 11.66 36.90
C GLY A 430 -11.79 11.58 35.99
N TYR A 431 -11.15 12.73 35.81
CA TYR A 431 -9.90 12.83 35.08
C TYR A 431 -8.73 12.80 36.08
N PHE A 432 -7.78 11.89 35.89
CA PHE A 432 -6.64 11.72 36.81
C PHE A 432 -5.87 13.04 36.97
N GLY A 433 -5.77 13.51 38.22
CA GLY A 433 -5.08 14.75 38.57
C GLY A 433 -5.74 16.04 38.05
N ARG A 434 -6.99 16.00 37.57
CA ARG A 434 -7.69 17.13 36.92
C ARG A 434 -9.12 17.32 37.43
N ASP A 435 -9.25 17.45 38.75
CA ASP A 435 -10.53 17.73 39.43
C ASP A 435 -11.22 19.00 38.89
N ASP A 436 -10.42 19.97 38.43
CA ASP A 436 -10.90 21.21 37.80
C ASP A 436 -11.69 20.98 36.51
N LEU A 437 -11.37 19.92 35.75
CA LEU A 437 -12.11 19.51 34.57
C LEU A 437 -13.28 18.60 34.94
N THR A 438 -13.08 17.69 35.90
CA THR A 438 -14.14 16.79 36.36
C THR A 438 -15.34 17.55 36.90
N ALA A 439 -15.13 18.59 37.71
CA ALA A 439 -16.21 19.42 38.24
C ALA A 439 -16.99 20.23 37.18
N LYS A 440 -16.45 20.37 35.96
CA LYS A 440 -17.15 21.08 34.85
C LYS A 440 -18.05 20.17 34.04
N VAL A 441 -17.73 18.88 33.99
CA VAL A 441 -18.45 17.89 33.17
C VAL A 441 -19.38 17.02 33.98
N LEU A 442 -19.11 16.82 35.27
CA LEU A 442 -20.04 16.17 36.20
C LEU A 442 -20.93 17.23 36.84
N VAL A 443 -22.22 17.17 36.54
CA VAL A 443 -23.23 18.12 36.99
C VAL A 443 -24.34 17.38 37.73
N GLU A 444 -24.72 17.89 38.90
CA GLU A 444 -25.86 17.36 39.66
C GLU A 444 -27.15 18.08 39.25
N ILE A 445 -28.15 17.32 38.82
CA ILE A 445 -29.48 17.82 38.45
C ILE A 445 -30.52 16.93 39.12
N ASN A 446 -31.41 17.54 39.92
CA ASN A 446 -32.44 16.81 40.66
C ASN A 446 -31.89 15.64 41.52
N ASN A 447 -30.72 15.82 42.14
CA ASN A 447 -29.99 14.83 42.95
C ASN A 447 -29.37 13.65 42.17
N ASP A 448 -29.46 13.66 40.84
CA ASP A 448 -28.76 12.70 39.97
C ASP A 448 -27.50 13.35 39.39
N VAL A 449 -26.41 12.59 39.33
CA VAL A 449 -25.16 13.03 38.72
C VAL A 449 -25.18 12.67 37.24
N PHE A 450 -25.00 13.68 36.41
CA PHE A 450 -24.89 13.55 34.96
C PHE A 450 -23.49 13.91 34.49
N TYR A 451 -22.99 13.14 33.54
CA TYR A 451 -21.91 13.57 32.66
C TYR A 451 -22.48 14.38 31.49
N ARG A 452 -21.92 15.57 31.30
CA ARG A 452 -22.28 16.51 30.27
C ARG A 452 -21.47 16.25 28.99
N SER A 453 -22.11 15.68 27.97
CA SER A 453 -21.41 15.13 26.79
C SER A 453 -20.87 16.17 25.81
N GLY A 454 -21.46 17.37 25.77
CA GLY A 454 -21.23 18.37 24.74
C GLY A 454 -21.93 18.10 23.40
N ASP A 455 -22.66 17.00 23.25
CA ASP A 455 -23.30 16.62 21.99
C ASP A 455 -24.76 17.11 21.95
N ILE A 456 -25.17 17.69 20.82
CA ILE A 456 -26.53 18.17 20.59
C ILE A 456 -27.34 17.04 19.94
N VAL A 457 -28.45 16.69 20.59
CA VAL A 457 -29.32 15.59 20.20
C VAL A 457 -30.78 15.99 20.27
N GLN A 458 -31.65 15.14 19.73
CA GLN A 458 -33.10 15.33 19.74
C GLN A 458 -33.80 13.97 19.91
N TYR A 459 -34.85 13.93 20.73
CA TYR A 459 -35.79 12.81 20.74
C TYR A 459 -36.83 12.95 19.64
N ASP A 460 -37.20 11.84 19.02
CA ASP A 460 -38.43 11.77 18.22
C ASP A 460 -39.64 11.27 19.04
N HIS A 461 -40.77 11.10 18.38
CA HIS A 461 -42.00 10.60 18.99
C HIS A 461 -41.96 9.10 19.36
N GLU A 462 -41.05 8.34 18.76
CA GLU A 462 -40.79 6.93 19.07
C GLU A 462 -39.73 6.77 20.17
N SER A 463 -39.27 7.89 20.72
CA SER A 463 -38.27 7.97 21.79
C SER A 463 -36.86 7.54 21.38
N LEU A 464 -36.57 7.61 20.09
CA LEU A 464 -35.24 7.40 19.55
C LEU A 464 -34.44 8.71 19.60
N LEU A 465 -33.17 8.60 19.99
CA LEU A 465 -32.22 9.71 20.01
C LEU A 465 -31.59 9.89 18.63
N TYR A 466 -31.53 11.13 18.18
CA TYR A 466 -30.87 11.52 16.95
C TYR A 466 -29.75 12.49 17.28
N PHE A 467 -28.53 12.11 16.89
CA PHE A 467 -27.38 13.01 16.93
C PHE A 467 -27.55 14.12 15.87
N LYS A 468 -27.33 15.38 16.25
CA LYS A 468 -27.45 16.54 15.35
C LYS A 468 -26.11 17.19 15.08
N SER A 469 -25.41 17.56 16.14
CA SER A 469 -24.13 18.28 16.06
C SER A 469 -23.41 18.20 17.41
N ARG A 470 -22.27 18.88 17.54
CA ARG A 470 -21.63 19.11 18.84
C ARG A 470 -21.64 20.59 19.18
N LYS A 471 -21.67 20.89 20.48
CA LYS A 471 -21.65 22.25 21.03
C LYS A 471 -20.25 22.88 20.99
N ASP A 472 -19.23 22.04 21.04
CA ASP A 472 -17.82 22.38 21.07
C ASP A 472 -17.09 21.97 19.77
N HIS A 473 -15.86 22.50 19.59
CA HIS A 473 -15.13 22.40 18.32
C HIS A 473 -14.41 21.06 18.05
N GLN A 474 -14.54 20.05 18.91
CA GLN A 474 -13.96 18.74 18.60
C GLN A 474 -14.68 18.10 17.42
N VAL A 475 -13.92 17.32 16.69
CA VAL A 475 -14.34 16.67 15.46
C VAL A 475 -14.10 15.17 15.57
N LYS A 476 -14.93 14.38 14.89
CA LYS A 476 -14.66 12.97 14.67
C LYS A 476 -13.96 12.80 13.33
N LEU A 477 -12.86 12.06 13.31
CA LEU A 477 -12.12 11.74 12.10
C LEU A 477 -11.73 10.27 12.15
N ARG A 478 -12.16 9.47 11.17
CA ARG A 478 -11.84 8.03 11.07
C ARG A 478 -12.17 7.28 12.38
N GLY A 479 -13.31 7.59 12.99
CA GLY A 479 -13.73 7.00 14.26
C GLY A 479 -13.03 7.52 15.51
N GLN A 480 -12.19 8.56 15.40
CA GLN A 480 -11.43 9.10 16.53
C GLN A 480 -11.90 10.49 16.90
N ARG A 481 -12.08 10.71 18.20
CA ARG A 481 -12.46 12.00 18.76
C ARG A 481 -11.22 12.88 18.93
N ILE A 482 -11.15 13.95 18.15
CA ILE A 482 -9.99 14.83 18.10
C ILE A 482 -10.36 16.22 18.60
N GLU A 483 -9.70 16.64 19.67
CA GLU A 483 -9.72 18.01 20.17
C GLU A 483 -8.74 18.85 19.35
N LEU A 484 -9.29 19.71 18.49
CA LEU A 484 -8.49 20.60 17.64
C LEU A 484 -7.55 21.49 18.48
N ALA A 485 -7.93 21.81 19.71
CA ALA A 485 -7.13 22.58 20.66
C ALA A 485 -5.83 21.87 21.11
N GLU A 486 -5.78 20.52 21.11
CA GLU A 486 -4.54 19.78 21.38
C GLU A 486 -3.53 19.95 20.27
N ILE A 487 -4.02 19.94 19.04
CA ILE A 487 -3.21 20.21 17.87
C ILE A 487 -2.78 21.67 17.86
N GLU A 488 -3.71 22.61 18.11
CA GLU A 488 -3.40 24.05 18.19
C GLU A 488 -2.33 24.33 19.25
N LYS A 489 -2.42 23.72 20.45
CA LYS A 489 -1.43 23.91 21.51
C LYS A 489 -0.07 23.31 21.17
N CYS A 490 -0.06 22.11 20.57
CA CYS A 490 1.18 21.52 20.06
C CYS A 490 1.84 22.47 19.04
N LEU A 491 1.06 23.04 18.11
CA LEU A 491 1.57 24.00 17.14
C LEU A 491 2.05 25.31 17.78
N MET A 492 1.35 25.83 18.80
CA MET A 492 1.81 27.00 19.56
C MET A 492 3.14 26.75 20.29
N ASN A 493 3.42 25.51 20.67
CA ASN A 493 4.65 25.12 21.36
C ASN A 493 5.79 24.72 20.40
N ALA A 494 5.52 24.63 19.09
CA ALA A 494 6.52 24.25 18.10
C ALA A 494 7.66 25.28 17.99
N SER A 495 7.37 26.56 18.21
CA SER A 495 8.36 27.64 18.22
C SER A 495 7.81 28.90 18.91
N LEU A 496 8.71 29.69 19.52
CA LEU A 496 8.38 31.02 20.05
C LEU A 496 7.89 32.01 18.97
N LEU A 497 8.07 31.67 17.69
CA LEU A 497 7.65 32.46 16.53
C LEU A 497 6.21 32.20 16.08
N VAL A 498 5.56 31.14 16.59
CA VAL A 498 4.14 30.88 16.34
C VAL A 498 3.31 31.81 17.22
N SER A 499 2.73 32.83 16.58
CA SER A 499 1.98 33.89 17.28
C SER A 499 0.51 33.54 17.52
N ALA A 500 -0.08 32.74 16.63
CA ALA A 500 -1.44 32.21 16.73
C ALA A 500 -1.61 31.05 15.75
N CYS A 501 -2.54 30.13 16.02
CA CYS A 501 -2.94 29.10 15.08
C CYS A 501 -4.41 28.72 15.26
N THR A 502 -5.02 28.11 14.26
CA THR A 502 -6.28 27.40 14.41
C THR A 502 -6.32 26.17 13.53
N VAL A 503 -6.93 25.10 14.00
CA VAL A 503 -7.13 23.87 13.23
C VAL A 503 -8.61 23.70 12.93
N ILE A 504 -8.91 23.22 11.73
CA ILE A 504 -10.27 22.88 11.29
C ILE A 504 -10.31 21.48 10.70
N LYS A 505 -11.48 20.83 10.75
CA LYS A 505 -11.77 19.67 9.90
C LYS A 505 -12.24 20.20 8.54
N TRP A 506 -11.55 19.78 7.48
CA TRP A 506 -11.91 20.08 6.10
C TRP A 506 -12.43 18.82 5.42
N ASN A 507 -13.65 18.87 4.90
CA ASN A 507 -14.43 17.70 4.48
C ASN A 507 -14.57 16.65 5.61
N GLU A 508 -15.16 15.49 5.32
CA GLU A 508 -15.31 14.40 6.30
C GLU A 508 -13.96 13.74 6.67
N GLU A 509 -12.87 14.06 5.97
CA GLU A 509 -11.66 13.22 5.88
C GLU A 509 -10.32 13.89 6.23
N HIS A 510 -10.23 15.22 6.36
CA HIS A 510 -8.95 15.92 6.57
C HIS A 510 -8.96 16.92 7.73
N LEU A 511 -7.80 17.09 8.36
CA LEU A 511 -7.51 18.18 9.29
C LEU A 511 -6.61 19.21 8.61
N VAL A 512 -6.92 20.50 8.75
CA VAL A 512 -6.13 21.60 8.17
C VAL A 512 -5.77 22.59 9.26
N ALA A 513 -4.47 22.84 9.42
CA ALA A 513 -3.94 23.78 10.40
C ALA A 513 -3.57 25.11 9.72
N TYR A 514 -4.12 26.22 10.22
CA TYR A 514 -3.75 27.56 9.82
C TYR A 514 -2.85 28.16 10.89
N VAL A 515 -1.63 28.54 10.53
CA VAL A 515 -0.60 28.98 11.48
C VAL A 515 -0.12 30.38 11.12
N GLN A 516 -0.13 31.28 12.10
CA GLN A 516 0.44 32.62 11.98
C GLN A 516 1.85 32.63 12.53
N SER A 517 2.84 32.70 11.65
CA SER A 517 4.26 32.73 11.98
C SER A 517 5.03 33.52 10.93
N SER A 518 6.14 34.13 11.34
CA SER A 518 6.99 34.94 10.48
C SER A 518 8.17 34.18 9.86
N ASP A 519 8.51 32.98 10.37
CA ASP A 519 9.72 32.25 9.93
C ASP A 519 9.73 30.76 10.35
N ILE A 520 8.56 30.10 10.38
CA ILE A 520 8.46 28.63 10.53
C ILE A 520 7.94 28.05 9.22
N ASP A 521 8.49 26.93 8.77
CA ASP A 521 7.98 26.23 7.59
C ASP A 521 6.98 25.12 8.00
N GLU A 522 6.28 24.55 7.00
CA GLU A 522 5.34 23.45 7.24
C GLU A 522 6.04 22.29 7.96
N LYS A 523 7.28 21.96 7.55
CA LYS A 523 8.08 20.88 8.18
C LYS A 523 8.11 20.89 9.65
N GLN A 524 8.60 22.00 10.16
CA GLN A 524 8.92 22.10 11.56
C GLN A 524 7.64 21.94 12.36
N LEU A 525 6.50 22.39 11.82
CA LEU A 525 5.19 22.17 12.40
C LEU A 525 4.77 20.68 12.38
N ARG A 526 4.89 19.96 11.26
CA ARG A 526 4.52 18.53 11.23
C ARG A 526 5.50 17.64 11.97
N GLU A 527 6.81 17.88 11.92
CA GLU A 527 7.79 17.13 12.71
C GLU A 527 7.55 17.33 14.21
N HIS A 528 7.22 18.55 14.63
CA HIS A 528 6.82 18.83 16.00
C HIS A 528 5.51 18.10 16.37
N CYS A 529 4.50 18.12 15.50
CA CYS A 529 3.29 17.33 15.70
C CYS A 529 3.57 15.82 15.72
N GLN A 530 4.40 15.29 14.82
CA GLN A 530 4.77 13.88 14.73
C GLN A 530 5.54 13.37 15.95
N SER A 531 6.23 14.25 16.68
CA SER A 531 6.92 13.89 17.92
C SER A 531 6.02 13.95 19.16
N HIS A 532 4.96 14.76 19.15
CA HIS A 532 4.14 15.03 20.35
C HIS A 532 2.70 14.52 20.28
N LEU A 533 2.18 14.27 19.07
CA LEU A 533 0.80 13.87 18.81
C LEU A 533 0.75 12.45 18.25
N SER A 534 -0.40 11.80 18.44
CA SER A 534 -0.68 10.52 17.79
C SER A 534 -0.85 10.72 16.28
N PRO A 535 -0.53 9.71 15.43
CA PRO A 535 -0.50 9.86 13.97
C PRO A 535 -1.76 10.45 13.33
N HIS A 536 -2.93 10.15 13.90
CA HIS A 536 -4.23 10.59 13.41
C HIS A 536 -4.61 12.03 13.75
N MET A 537 -3.94 12.63 14.73
CA MET A 537 -4.15 14.04 15.11
C MET A 537 -3.27 14.99 14.30
N ILE A 538 -2.41 14.47 13.44
CA ILE A 538 -1.53 15.28 12.60
C ILE A 538 -2.36 15.88 11.45
N PRO A 539 -2.41 17.23 11.31
CA PRO A 539 -3.05 17.88 10.18
C PRO A 539 -2.58 17.34 8.84
N SER A 540 -3.51 17.12 7.90
CA SER A 540 -3.18 16.74 6.53
C SER A 540 -2.47 17.87 5.77
N LEU A 541 -2.78 19.12 6.11
CA LEU A 541 -2.21 20.32 5.47
C LEU A 541 -1.94 21.43 6.50
N PHE A 542 -0.80 22.12 6.37
CA PHE A 542 -0.48 23.33 7.12
C PHE A 542 -0.48 24.56 6.20
N ILE A 543 -1.26 25.57 6.53
CA ILE A 543 -1.38 26.83 5.78
C ILE A 543 -0.81 27.95 6.63
N ILE A 544 0.34 28.47 6.23
CA ILE A 544 1.04 29.54 6.96
C ILE A 544 0.59 30.89 6.41
N LEU A 545 0.19 31.80 7.32
CA LEU A 545 -0.34 33.12 6.99
C LEU A 545 0.39 34.20 7.76
N ASP A 546 0.66 35.34 7.13
CA ASP A 546 1.24 36.52 7.80
C ASP A 546 0.34 37.01 8.94
N LYS A 547 -0.99 36.86 8.77
CA LYS A 547 -1.99 37.24 9.76
C LYS A 547 -3.26 36.40 9.63
N LEU A 548 -3.76 35.87 10.75
CA LEU A 548 -5.06 35.21 10.77
C LEU A 548 -6.20 36.24 10.68
N PRO A 549 -7.24 36.00 9.87
CA PRO A 549 -8.39 36.89 9.77
C PRO A 549 -9.11 36.91 11.12
N LEU A 550 -9.44 38.11 11.62
CA LEU A 550 -10.17 38.29 12.88
C LEU A 550 -11.56 38.88 12.60
N ASN A 551 -12.55 38.45 13.36
CA ASN A 551 -13.88 39.05 13.35
C ASN A 551 -13.92 40.36 14.18
N ALA A 552 -15.06 41.05 14.17
CA ALA A 552 -15.27 42.31 14.89
C ALA A 552 -15.00 42.23 16.41
N ASN A 553 -14.99 41.02 16.99
CA ASN A 553 -14.72 40.77 18.40
C ASN A 553 -13.24 40.38 18.66
N GLY A 554 -12.36 40.46 17.65
CA GLY A 554 -10.95 40.12 17.78
C GLY A 554 -10.65 38.62 17.86
N LYS A 555 -11.61 37.75 17.54
CA LYS A 555 -11.40 36.28 17.46
C LYS A 555 -11.14 35.85 16.01
N ILE A 556 -10.42 34.74 15.80
CA ILE A 556 -10.16 34.21 14.46
C ILE A 556 -11.48 33.92 13.72
N ASP A 557 -11.65 34.50 12.55
CA ASP A 557 -12.81 34.29 11.68
C ASP A 557 -12.56 33.12 10.73
N ARG A 558 -13.01 31.94 11.14
CA ARG A 558 -12.83 30.69 10.38
C ARG A 558 -13.49 30.71 9.00
N LYS A 559 -14.50 31.56 8.77
CA LYS A 559 -15.20 31.65 7.47
C LYS A 559 -14.38 32.40 6.42
N LEU A 560 -13.44 33.23 6.87
CA LEU A 560 -12.57 34.03 6.01
C LEU A 560 -11.21 33.37 5.78
N LEU A 561 -11.00 32.15 6.30
CA LEU A 561 -9.79 31.39 6.04
C LEU A 561 -9.74 30.97 4.55
N PRO A 562 -8.55 31.05 3.92
CA PRO A 562 -8.41 30.66 2.51
C PRO A 562 -8.70 29.16 2.35
N PRO A 563 -9.44 28.74 1.30
CA PRO A 563 -9.77 27.33 1.11
C PRO A 563 -8.51 26.49 0.84
N PRO A 564 -8.36 25.32 1.48
CA PRO A 564 -7.25 24.42 1.26
C PRO A 564 -7.32 23.80 -0.14
N LYS A 565 -6.20 23.86 -0.86
CA LYS A 565 -6.04 23.22 -2.17
C LYS A 565 -5.35 21.88 -1.98
N PHE A 566 -6.13 20.80 -1.95
CA PHE A 566 -5.61 19.43 -2.04
C PHE A 566 -5.29 19.15 -3.50
N SER A 567 -4.03 19.24 -3.89
CA SER A 567 -3.61 19.00 -5.27
C SER A 567 -3.35 17.49 -5.48
N SER A 568 -3.84 16.93 -6.61
CA SER A 568 -3.63 15.53 -7.03
C SER A 568 -2.15 15.15 -6.95
N PRO A 569 -1.81 13.95 -6.45
CA PRO A 569 -0.75 13.70 -5.46
C PRO A 569 0.47 14.59 -5.72
N THR A 570 0.43 15.74 -5.07
CA THR A 570 1.51 16.72 -5.10
C THR A 570 2.24 16.57 -3.78
N MET A 571 3.54 16.35 -3.92
CA MET A 571 4.54 16.20 -2.88
C MET A 571 4.37 17.20 -1.72
N PRO A 572 4.72 16.80 -0.47
CA PRO A 572 4.78 17.72 0.66
C PRO A 572 5.74 18.89 0.40
N SER A 573 5.46 20.04 1.03
CA SER A 573 6.31 21.24 1.03
C SER A 573 7.74 20.95 1.50
N LEU A 574 8.70 21.63 0.88
CA LEU A 574 10.18 21.56 0.97
C LEU A 574 10.84 21.54 2.35
N GLY A 575 10.07 21.68 3.42
CA GLY A 575 10.59 21.37 4.73
C GLY A 575 10.68 19.85 4.90
N GLU A 576 9.55 19.10 4.95
CA GLU A 576 9.08 18.11 6.00
C GLU A 576 9.73 16.73 6.08
N LEU A 577 10.84 16.62 5.37
CA LEU A 577 11.38 15.34 5.01
C LEU A 577 12.62 15.15 5.85
N ASP A 578 12.78 14.00 6.51
CA ASP A 578 14.03 13.66 7.19
C ASP A 578 15.17 14.01 6.23
N THR A 579 15.83 15.11 6.51
CA THR A 579 16.85 15.65 5.63
C THR A 579 18.14 15.00 6.05
N PRO A 580 19.01 14.69 5.10
CA PRO A 580 20.30 14.12 5.40
C PRO A 580 21.03 14.78 6.57
N VAL A 581 21.25 14.05 7.67
CA VAL A 581 21.85 14.61 8.88
C VAL A 581 23.37 14.51 8.87
N ASN A 582 23.94 13.70 7.98
CA ASN A 582 25.38 13.58 7.80
C ASN A 582 25.79 13.67 6.33
N GLN A 583 27.07 13.95 6.09
CA GLN A 583 27.60 14.18 4.74
C GLN A 583 27.42 12.96 3.82
N VAL A 584 27.38 11.75 4.39
CA VAL A 584 27.09 10.51 3.66
C VAL A 584 25.62 10.44 3.28
N GLU A 585 24.69 10.62 4.21
CA GLU A 585 23.26 10.72 3.91
C GLU A 585 22.96 11.80 2.87
N LYS A 586 23.72 12.90 2.87
CA LYS A 586 23.45 14.03 1.99
C LYS A 586 23.81 13.69 0.56
N SER A 587 25.00 13.15 0.38
CA SER A 587 25.41 12.56 -0.88
C SER A 587 24.46 11.44 -1.34
N VAL A 588 23.97 10.60 -0.42
CA VAL A 588 23.00 9.52 -0.73
C VAL A 588 21.65 10.08 -1.19
N TYR A 589 21.13 11.09 -0.51
CA TYR A 589 19.88 11.76 -0.86
C TYR A 589 19.96 12.52 -2.17
N ASP A 590 21.06 13.23 -2.42
CA ASP A 590 21.28 13.98 -3.65
C ASP A 590 21.28 13.01 -4.85
N ILE A 591 21.88 11.83 -4.66
CA ILE A 591 21.82 10.74 -5.62
C ILE A 591 20.38 10.23 -5.84
N TRP A 592 19.59 9.99 -4.79
CA TRP A 592 18.19 9.56 -4.92
C TRP A 592 17.35 10.55 -5.72
N CYS A 593 17.50 11.85 -5.43
CA CYS A 593 16.75 12.90 -6.10
C CYS A 593 17.05 12.96 -7.59
N GLN A 594 18.31 12.75 -7.97
CA GLN A 594 18.71 12.74 -9.37
C GLN A 594 18.21 11.49 -10.11
N VAL A 595 18.29 10.31 -9.47
CA VAL A 595 17.88 9.04 -10.07
C VAL A 595 16.37 8.94 -10.26
N LEU A 596 15.57 9.37 -9.28
CA LEU A 596 14.10 9.30 -9.37
C LEU A 596 13.51 10.39 -10.29
N GLU A 597 14.34 11.08 -11.08
CA GLU A 597 13.99 12.24 -11.92
C GLU A 597 13.19 13.30 -11.15
N HIS A 598 13.43 13.35 -9.84
CA HIS A 598 12.79 14.21 -8.86
C HIS A 598 13.61 15.49 -8.70
N ASN A 599 13.84 16.19 -9.82
CA ASN A 599 14.52 17.48 -9.83
C ASN A 599 13.63 18.52 -9.13
N GLY A 600 13.83 18.66 -7.81
CA GLY A 600 13.11 19.62 -6.95
C GLY A 600 12.03 19.03 -6.05
N ARG A 601 11.94 17.70 -5.91
CA ARG A 601 11.02 17.03 -4.96
C ARG A 601 11.82 16.50 -3.77
N HIS A 602 11.41 16.83 -2.55
CA HIS A 602 12.15 16.43 -1.35
C HIS A 602 11.75 15.01 -0.92
N ILE A 603 12.73 14.15 -0.57
CA ILE A 603 12.55 12.70 -0.30
C ILE A 603 13.02 12.36 1.12
N SER A 604 12.13 11.97 2.05
CA SER A 604 12.56 11.69 3.45
C SER A 604 13.57 10.55 3.49
N THR A 605 14.59 10.67 4.35
CA THR A 605 15.64 9.66 4.43
C THR A 605 15.16 8.26 4.86
N ASN A 606 13.97 8.15 5.45
CA ASN A 606 13.34 6.88 5.84
C ASN A 606 12.35 6.32 4.80
N THR A 607 12.19 7.02 3.68
CA THR A 607 11.27 6.62 2.62
C THR A 607 11.81 5.39 1.89
N ASN A 608 10.97 4.38 1.71
CA ASN A 608 11.35 3.18 0.96
C ASN A 608 11.44 3.51 -0.53
N PHE A 609 12.59 3.21 -1.15
CA PHE A 609 12.89 3.49 -2.55
C PHE A 609 11.80 3.01 -3.52
N PHE A 610 11.25 1.81 -3.28
CA PHE A 610 10.26 1.20 -4.15
C PHE A 610 8.86 1.81 -3.99
N THR A 611 8.58 2.41 -2.84
CA THR A 611 7.27 3.05 -2.57
C THR A 611 7.12 4.42 -3.25
N ILE A 612 8.22 5.05 -3.65
CA ILE A 612 8.24 6.35 -4.35
C ILE A 612 8.49 6.22 -5.85
N GLY A 613 8.12 5.08 -6.44
CA GLY A 613 8.27 4.85 -7.87
C GLY A 613 9.65 4.34 -8.29
N GLY A 614 10.54 4.04 -7.35
CA GLY A 614 11.78 3.34 -7.61
C GLY A 614 11.52 1.91 -8.10
N HIS A 615 12.19 1.51 -9.18
CA HIS A 615 12.16 0.15 -9.71
C HIS A 615 13.59 -0.34 -9.97
N SER A 616 13.78 -1.61 -10.31
CA SER A 616 15.11 -2.24 -10.40
C SER A 616 16.12 -1.46 -11.26
N ARG A 617 15.68 -0.87 -12.38
CA ARG A 617 16.54 0.03 -13.20
C ARG A 617 17.04 1.26 -12.42
N LEU A 618 16.14 1.96 -11.71
CA LEU A 618 16.49 3.12 -10.89
C LEU A 618 17.35 2.70 -9.70
N PHE A 619 17.13 1.51 -9.13
CA PHE A 619 17.94 1.04 -8.01
C PHE A 619 19.38 0.73 -8.42
N ILE A 620 19.56 0.16 -9.61
CA ILE A 620 20.88 -0.09 -10.19
C ILE A 620 21.57 1.26 -10.39
N GLU A 621 20.92 2.20 -11.05
CA GLU A 621 21.40 3.57 -11.25
C GLU A 621 21.84 4.23 -9.93
N LEU A 622 20.99 4.14 -8.91
CA LEU A 622 21.23 4.59 -7.55
C LEU A 622 22.51 4.02 -6.92
N TYR A 623 22.63 2.70 -6.92
CA TYR A 623 23.76 2.00 -6.34
C TYR A 623 25.08 2.37 -7.01
N HIS A 624 25.03 2.60 -8.32
CA HIS A 624 26.19 2.99 -9.08
C HIS A 624 26.67 4.42 -8.83
N ARG A 625 25.74 5.36 -8.62
CA ARG A 625 26.14 6.69 -8.15
C ARG A 625 26.80 6.62 -6.76
N TYR A 626 26.39 5.68 -5.90
CA TYR A 626 27.10 5.46 -4.64
C TYR A 626 28.55 5.04 -4.86
N GLN A 627 28.79 4.09 -5.75
CA GLN A 627 30.14 3.64 -6.07
C GLN A 627 31.01 4.80 -6.57
N THR A 628 30.48 5.64 -7.47
CA THR A 628 31.20 6.83 -7.97
C THR A 628 31.49 7.85 -6.87
N ILE A 629 30.50 8.18 -6.03
CA ILE A 629 30.61 9.28 -5.06
C ILE A 629 31.37 8.87 -3.79
N PHE A 630 31.17 7.65 -3.30
CA PHE A 630 31.83 7.13 -2.09
C PHE A 630 33.09 6.33 -2.38
N GLY A 631 33.37 6.02 -3.65
CA GLY A 631 34.65 5.47 -4.10
C GLY A 631 34.92 4.03 -3.64
N PHE A 632 33.90 3.19 -3.67
CA PHE A 632 33.99 1.75 -3.40
C PHE A 632 33.58 0.96 -4.64
N ASP A 633 34.11 -0.26 -4.78
CA ASP A 633 33.68 -1.18 -5.83
C ASP A 633 32.69 -2.21 -5.28
N SER A 634 32.09 -3.02 -6.17
CA SER A 634 31.12 -4.06 -5.78
C SER A 634 31.72 -5.18 -4.92
N ARG A 635 33.05 -5.23 -4.72
CA ARG A 635 33.72 -6.17 -3.82
C ARG A 635 33.71 -5.68 -2.38
N THR A 636 33.75 -4.36 -2.16
CA THR A 636 33.79 -3.74 -0.84
C THR A 636 32.40 -3.74 -0.17
N LEU A 637 31.38 -3.36 -0.93
CA LEU A 637 29.98 -3.44 -0.55
C LEU A 637 29.22 -3.97 -1.76
N SER A 638 28.38 -4.99 -1.59
CA SER A 638 27.53 -5.51 -2.67
C SER A 638 26.19 -4.76 -2.72
N ILE A 639 25.40 -4.93 -3.79
CA ILE A 639 24.09 -4.26 -3.96
C ILE A 639 23.00 -4.88 -3.06
N SER A 640 23.14 -6.15 -2.69
CA SER A 640 22.13 -6.91 -1.95
C SER A 640 21.74 -6.27 -0.61
N PRO A 641 22.69 -5.84 0.26
CA PRO A 641 22.37 -5.12 1.49
C PRO A 641 21.56 -3.84 1.29
N PHE A 642 21.77 -3.13 0.17
CA PHE A 642 21.01 -1.92 -0.15
C PHE A 642 19.57 -2.28 -0.54
N LEU A 643 19.38 -3.37 -1.30
CA LEU A 643 18.03 -3.84 -1.68
C LEU A 643 17.23 -4.35 -0.47
N GLU A 644 17.89 -4.95 0.51
CA GLU A 644 17.28 -5.40 1.76
C GLU A 644 16.97 -4.25 2.74
N GLN A 645 17.63 -3.11 2.57
CA GLN A 645 17.49 -1.95 3.44
C GLN A 645 17.20 -0.68 2.60
N PRO A 646 16.03 -0.60 1.94
CA PRO A 646 15.79 0.30 0.81
C PRO A 646 15.44 1.73 1.23
N THR A 647 16.15 2.33 2.18
CA THR A 647 15.96 3.73 2.63
C THR A 647 17.27 4.50 2.57
N ILE A 648 17.24 5.83 2.39
CA ILE A 648 18.44 6.69 2.35
C ILE A 648 19.24 6.54 3.66
N GLN A 649 18.57 6.45 4.82
CA GLN A 649 19.23 6.28 6.12
C GLN A 649 19.98 4.95 6.19
N GLN A 650 19.36 3.87 5.72
CA GLN A 650 19.98 2.55 5.70
C GLN A 650 21.12 2.45 4.68
N HIS A 651 20.93 2.99 3.47
CA HIS A 651 21.97 3.08 2.46
C HIS A 651 23.18 3.87 2.97
N ALA A 652 22.94 5.01 3.63
CA ALA A 652 24.01 5.80 4.22
C ALA A 652 24.74 5.07 5.35
N LYS A 653 24.03 4.25 6.14
CA LYS A 653 24.65 3.40 7.17
C LYS A 653 25.58 2.34 6.56
N LEU A 654 25.17 1.72 5.45
CA LEU A 654 26.00 0.77 4.69
C LEU A 654 27.22 1.47 4.06
N LEU A 655 27.06 2.70 3.60
CA LEU A 655 28.15 3.48 3.00
C LEU A 655 29.14 4.03 4.04
N LYS A 656 28.70 4.19 5.29
CA LYS A 656 29.53 4.67 6.41
C LYS A 656 30.56 3.64 6.88
N THR A 657 30.40 2.35 6.54
CA THR A 657 31.37 1.30 6.84
C THR A 657 32.57 1.27 5.89
N VAL A 658 32.56 2.08 4.82
CA VAL A 658 33.71 2.22 3.91
C VAL A 658 34.71 3.22 4.51
N THR A 659 35.83 2.73 5.05
CA THR A 659 36.97 3.57 5.43
C THR A 659 37.77 3.99 4.20
N THR A 660 38.26 5.24 4.21
CA THR A 660 38.99 5.91 3.12
C THR A 660 40.29 5.22 2.66
N ASP A 661 40.73 4.15 3.33
CA ASP A 661 41.96 3.42 2.99
C ASP A 661 41.77 2.33 1.92
N ASP A 662 40.53 1.93 1.59
CA ASP A 662 40.24 0.93 0.53
C ASP A 662 39.86 1.55 -0.83
N ILE A 663 39.89 2.88 -0.95
CA ILE A 663 39.43 3.60 -2.15
C ILE A 663 40.49 3.56 -3.26
N ARG A 664 40.45 2.55 -4.12
CA ARG A 664 40.95 2.69 -5.49
C ARG A 664 39.82 3.23 -6.37
N ARG A 665 39.74 4.56 -6.55
CA ARG A 665 38.93 5.12 -7.64
C ARG A 665 39.49 4.63 -8.98
N GLU A 666 38.76 3.74 -9.65
CA GLU A 666 39.03 3.44 -11.06
C GLU A 666 38.79 4.72 -11.88
N GLN A 667 39.88 5.37 -12.28
CA GLN A 667 39.86 6.57 -13.12
C GLN A 667 39.35 6.22 -14.52
N TRP A 668 38.48 7.07 -15.07
CA TRP A 668 38.19 7.06 -16.49
C TRP A 668 39.47 7.39 -17.25
N TYR A 669 39.75 6.62 -18.30
CA TYR A 669 40.74 6.99 -19.29
C TYR A 669 40.05 7.90 -20.30
N THR A 670 39.95 9.20 -20.00
CA THR A 670 39.48 10.17 -21.00
C THR A 670 40.49 10.20 -22.13
N LEU A 671 40.10 9.68 -23.28
CA LEU A 671 40.98 9.68 -24.44
C LEU A 671 40.66 10.91 -25.28
N HIS A 672 41.65 11.78 -25.48
CA HIS A 672 41.57 12.86 -26.47
C HIS A 672 41.81 12.31 -27.89
N ILE A 673 41.10 11.26 -28.27
CA ILE A 673 41.19 10.63 -29.59
C ILE A 673 39.79 10.43 -30.18
N ASN A 674 39.64 10.66 -31.48
CA ASN A 674 38.38 10.49 -32.21
C ASN A 674 38.18 9.05 -32.72
N GLN A 675 39.03 8.11 -32.32
CA GLN A 675 39.04 6.73 -32.77
C GLN A 675 39.36 5.77 -31.63
N SER A 676 38.51 4.77 -31.39
CA SER A 676 38.76 3.75 -30.36
C SER A 676 37.94 2.49 -30.56
N MET A 677 38.20 1.43 -29.78
CA MET A 677 37.47 0.17 -29.86
C MET A 677 35.96 0.39 -29.66
N ALA A 678 35.15 -0.34 -30.41
CA ALA A 678 33.70 -0.41 -30.20
C ALA A 678 33.37 -1.08 -28.86
N SER A 679 32.24 -0.74 -28.26
CA SER A 679 31.74 -1.48 -27.10
C SER A 679 31.40 -2.93 -27.49
N PHE A 680 31.31 -3.84 -26.53
CA PHE A 680 30.91 -5.22 -26.83
C PHE A 680 29.50 -5.29 -27.45
N ALA A 681 28.59 -4.41 -27.04
CA ALA A 681 27.24 -4.33 -27.58
C ALA A 681 27.22 -3.85 -29.04
N GLN A 682 28.01 -2.83 -29.37
CA GLN A 682 28.16 -2.35 -30.76
C GLN A 682 28.78 -3.42 -31.66
N GLU A 683 29.82 -4.11 -31.18
CA GLU A 683 30.43 -5.23 -31.91
C GLU A 683 29.42 -6.33 -32.20
N ARG A 684 28.59 -6.69 -31.21
CA ARG A 684 27.54 -7.68 -31.38
C ARG A 684 26.53 -7.31 -32.46
N ILE A 685 25.98 -6.09 -32.39
CA ILE A 685 24.97 -5.60 -33.35
C ILE A 685 25.57 -5.52 -34.74
N PHE A 686 26.76 -4.91 -34.87
CA PHE A 686 27.42 -4.75 -36.16
C PHE A 686 27.70 -6.11 -36.82
N LEU A 687 28.22 -7.08 -36.07
CA LEU A 687 28.43 -8.43 -36.58
C LEU A 687 27.12 -9.09 -37.00
N ASP A 688 26.10 -9.07 -36.15
CA ASP A 688 24.80 -9.69 -36.43
C ASP A 688 24.14 -9.09 -37.69
N GLU A 689 24.23 -7.77 -37.86
CA GLU A 689 23.75 -7.07 -39.04
C GLU A 689 24.53 -7.46 -40.30
N GLN A 690 25.87 -7.48 -40.26
CA GLN A 690 26.71 -7.92 -41.39
C GLN A 690 26.38 -9.36 -41.84
N PHE A 691 26.04 -10.25 -40.91
CA PHE A 691 25.64 -11.63 -41.25
C PHE A 691 24.20 -11.70 -41.82
N ARG A 692 23.26 -10.89 -41.31
CA ARG A 692 21.83 -10.94 -41.67
C ARG A 692 21.43 -10.06 -42.87
N LEU A 693 22.24 -9.07 -43.24
CA LEU A 693 22.02 -8.20 -44.41
C LEU A 693 21.95 -8.97 -45.74
N SER A 694 22.46 -10.20 -45.79
CA SER A 694 22.27 -11.13 -46.91
C SER A 694 20.79 -11.40 -47.26
N ASN A 695 19.87 -11.22 -46.30
CA ASN A 695 18.43 -11.42 -46.48
C ASN A 695 17.57 -10.14 -46.46
N LYS A 696 18.19 -8.95 -46.44
CA LYS A 696 17.49 -7.64 -46.39
C LYS A 696 16.56 -7.44 -45.18
N HIS A 697 16.73 -8.19 -44.10
CA HIS A 697 15.96 -7.99 -42.87
C HIS A 697 16.61 -6.93 -42.00
N VAL A 698 15.79 -6.03 -41.48
CA VAL A 698 16.24 -4.84 -40.73
C VAL A 698 15.70 -4.95 -39.30
N PHE A 699 16.55 -5.44 -38.40
CA PHE A 699 16.18 -5.74 -37.01
C PHE A 699 16.49 -4.62 -36.01
N TYR A 700 17.44 -3.74 -36.35
CA TYR A 700 18.00 -2.76 -35.43
C TYR A 700 17.61 -1.31 -35.76
N ASN A 701 16.75 -1.09 -36.77
CA ASN A 701 16.20 0.23 -37.06
C ASN A 701 14.99 0.49 -36.16
N ASN A 702 14.97 1.67 -35.55
CA ASN A 702 13.92 2.12 -34.65
C ASN A 702 13.46 3.53 -35.02
N PHE A 703 12.31 3.94 -34.50
CA PHE A 703 11.77 5.28 -34.75
C PHE A 703 10.90 5.81 -33.60
N VAL A 704 10.69 7.12 -33.59
CA VAL A 704 9.67 7.83 -32.80
C VAL A 704 8.89 8.75 -33.73
N ALA A 705 7.56 8.66 -33.71
CA ALA A 705 6.66 9.53 -34.49
C ALA A 705 5.92 10.48 -33.55
N LEU A 706 5.95 11.79 -33.83
CA LEU A 706 5.38 12.86 -33.01
C LEU A 706 4.37 13.65 -33.84
N ARG A 707 3.08 13.57 -33.50
CA ARG A 707 1.99 14.32 -34.15
C ARG A 707 1.79 15.67 -33.48
N VAL A 708 1.63 16.73 -34.27
CA VAL A 708 1.21 18.04 -33.75
C VAL A 708 -0.28 17.98 -33.40
N THR A 709 -0.62 18.26 -32.16
CA THR A 709 -2.01 18.30 -31.68
C THR A 709 -2.53 19.72 -31.50
N GLU A 710 -1.65 20.64 -31.07
CA GLU A 710 -1.93 22.06 -30.87
C GLU A 710 -0.73 22.91 -31.28
N GLY A 711 -0.98 24.15 -31.72
CA GLY A 711 0.07 25.08 -32.15
C GLY A 711 0.68 24.77 -33.52
N VAL A 712 1.81 25.42 -33.81
CA VAL A 712 2.50 25.37 -35.10
C VAL A 712 4.02 25.29 -34.89
N LEU A 713 4.69 24.27 -35.44
CA LEU A 713 6.15 24.11 -35.35
C LEU A 713 6.86 24.62 -36.60
N SER A 714 7.95 25.37 -36.44
CA SER A 714 8.78 25.80 -37.56
C SER A 714 9.74 24.69 -37.97
N ILE A 715 9.63 24.24 -39.22
CA ILE A 715 10.49 23.18 -39.78
C ILE A 715 11.97 23.57 -39.68
N ASN A 716 12.30 24.83 -40.00
CA ASN A 716 13.67 25.33 -39.91
C ASN A 716 14.23 25.25 -38.48
N ARG A 717 13.42 25.56 -37.47
CA ARG A 717 13.83 25.47 -36.06
C ARG A 717 13.99 24.02 -35.61
N VAL A 718 13.13 23.11 -36.09
CA VAL A 718 13.27 21.66 -35.81
C VAL A 718 14.62 21.14 -36.32
N LEU A 719 14.95 21.42 -37.58
CA LEU A 719 16.21 20.99 -38.19
C LEU A 719 17.43 21.57 -37.44
N GLN A 720 17.35 22.84 -37.08
CA GLN A 720 18.38 23.54 -36.33
C GLN A 720 18.57 22.97 -34.91
N ALA A 721 17.48 22.65 -34.21
CA ALA A 721 17.52 22.03 -32.88
C ALA A 721 18.16 20.63 -32.94
N LEU A 722 17.78 19.80 -33.92
CA LEU A 722 18.38 18.47 -34.12
C LEU A 722 19.88 18.56 -34.41
N GLN A 723 20.33 19.56 -35.18
CA GLN A 723 21.76 19.80 -35.40
C GLN A 723 22.54 20.11 -34.11
N LEU A 724 21.93 20.80 -33.14
CA LEU A 724 22.56 21.02 -31.84
C LEU A 724 22.69 19.71 -31.04
N VAL A 725 21.65 18.87 -31.08
CA VAL A 725 21.68 17.55 -30.44
C VAL A 725 22.78 16.66 -31.02
N LEU A 726 22.93 16.65 -32.36
CA LEU A 726 24.03 15.94 -33.06
C LEU A 726 25.42 16.49 -32.72
N ARG A 727 25.54 17.79 -32.39
CA ARG A 727 26.80 18.38 -31.92
C ARG A 727 27.15 17.92 -30.51
N LYS A 728 26.15 17.91 -29.63
CA LYS A 728 26.30 17.50 -28.22
C LYS A 728 26.66 16.03 -28.09
N HIS A 729 25.98 15.15 -28.83
CA HIS A 729 26.13 13.69 -28.71
C HIS A 729 26.90 13.09 -29.88
N GLU A 730 28.17 12.77 -29.64
CA GLU A 730 29.09 12.28 -30.67
C GLU A 730 28.66 10.95 -31.28
N ILE A 731 27.99 10.10 -30.51
CA ILE A 731 27.52 8.78 -30.94
C ILE A 731 26.59 8.83 -32.17
N LEU A 732 25.82 9.92 -32.32
CA LEU A 732 24.89 10.11 -33.43
C LEU A 732 25.59 10.43 -34.76
N ARG A 733 26.92 10.60 -34.71
CA ARG A 733 27.83 10.88 -35.84
C ARG A 733 29.06 9.96 -35.82
N THR A 734 28.94 8.81 -35.16
CA THR A 734 30.00 7.80 -35.06
C THR A 734 29.81 6.74 -36.12
N SER A 735 30.88 6.42 -36.85
CA SER A 735 30.94 5.24 -37.72
C SER A 735 31.63 4.05 -37.06
N LEU A 736 31.26 2.85 -37.45
CA LEU A 736 31.83 1.58 -37.01
C LEU A 736 32.54 0.91 -38.20
N VAL A 737 33.85 0.69 -38.09
CA VAL A 737 34.67 0.13 -39.17
C VAL A 737 35.69 -0.85 -38.58
N PHE A 738 35.91 -1.97 -39.26
CA PHE A 738 37.00 -2.88 -38.90
C PHE A 738 38.36 -2.21 -39.14
N HIS A 739 39.24 -2.32 -38.17
CA HIS A 739 40.62 -1.91 -38.30
C HIS A 739 41.42 -2.94 -39.09
N ASN A 740 42.09 -2.50 -40.15
CA ASN A 740 42.70 -3.38 -41.15
C ASN A 740 43.85 -4.24 -40.60
N ASP A 741 44.54 -3.79 -39.53
CA ASP A 741 45.75 -4.45 -39.05
C ASP A 741 45.49 -5.56 -38.02
N ASP A 742 44.45 -5.44 -37.19
CA ASP A 742 44.16 -6.37 -36.08
C ASP A 742 42.73 -6.98 -36.13
N GLY A 743 41.91 -6.58 -37.11
CA GLY A 743 40.56 -7.11 -37.29
C GLY A 743 39.57 -6.68 -36.20
N THR A 744 39.94 -5.71 -35.35
CA THR A 744 39.06 -5.22 -34.28
C THR A 744 38.06 -4.22 -34.82
N LEU A 745 36.83 -4.21 -34.29
CA LEU A 745 35.85 -3.19 -34.64
C LEU A 745 36.14 -1.89 -33.90
N GLN A 746 36.33 -0.80 -34.65
CA GLN A 746 36.64 0.52 -34.12
C GLN A 746 35.49 1.50 -34.40
N GLN A 747 35.33 2.45 -33.50
CA GLN A 747 34.49 3.63 -33.60
C GLN A 747 35.32 4.78 -34.16
N TYR A 748 34.73 5.57 -35.06
CA TYR A 748 35.31 6.82 -35.55
C TYR A 748 34.28 7.93 -35.41
N VAL A 749 34.61 8.94 -34.61
CA VAL A 749 33.76 10.12 -34.39
C VAL A 749 34.07 11.16 -35.47
N SER A 750 33.09 11.50 -36.30
CA SER A 750 33.26 12.48 -37.38
C SER A 750 33.13 13.91 -36.89
N ASP A 751 34.17 14.75 -37.00
CA ASP A 751 34.11 16.19 -36.68
C ASP A 751 33.12 16.98 -37.56
N ASN A 752 32.61 16.37 -38.63
CA ASN A 752 31.65 17.01 -39.52
C ASN A 752 30.23 16.99 -38.95
N HIS A 753 29.83 18.07 -38.29
CA HIS A 753 28.48 18.25 -37.74
C HIS A 753 27.38 18.52 -38.79
N LYS A 754 27.69 18.44 -40.10
CA LYS A 754 26.73 18.77 -41.19
C LYS A 754 25.96 17.56 -41.73
N THR A 755 26.33 16.34 -41.35
CA THR A 755 25.69 15.10 -41.84
C THR A 755 24.47 14.75 -40.99
N PHE A 756 23.39 15.49 -41.19
CA PHE A 756 22.06 15.12 -40.74
C PHE A 756 21.24 14.70 -41.96
N THR A 757 20.72 13.47 -41.97
CA THR A 757 19.91 12.98 -43.08
C THR A 757 18.46 13.40 -42.87
N PHE A 758 18.05 14.46 -43.56
CA PHE A 758 16.65 14.84 -43.69
C PHE A 758 16.05 14.12 -44.89
N LEU A 759 15.08 13.24 -44.66
CA LEU A 759 14.35 12.53 -45.70
C LEU A 759 13.31 13.45 -46.34
N ASP A 760 12.98 13.18 -47.61
CA ASP A 760 12.00 13.99 -48.35
C ASP A 760 10.66 14.11 -47.60
N GLN A 761 10.12 15.33 -47.61
CA GLN A 761 8.78 15.63 -47.12
C GLN A 761 7.75 14.88 -47.96
N LYS A 762 6.81 14.20 -47.31
CA LYS A 762 5.71 13.49 -47.98
C LYS A 762 4.36 13.94 -47.42
N THR A 763 3.32 13.81 -48.23
CA THR A 763 1.94 13.99 -47.81
C THR A 763 1.25 12.66 -47.60
N PHE A 764 0.21 12.63 -46.76
CA PHE A 764 -0.65 11.47 -46.57
C PHE A 764 -2.13 11.88 -46.55
N GLU A 765 -3.01 11.00 -47.02
CA GLU A 765 -4.47 11.21 -47.05
C GLU A 765 -5.18 10.50 -45.89
N SER A 766 -4.61 9.42 -45.36
CA SER A 766 -5.20 8.61 -44.27
C SER A 766 -4.16 8.15 -43.25
N ASP A 767 -4.60 7.87 -42.01
CA ASP A 767 -3.71 7.35 -40.96
C ASP A 767 -3.08 6.00 -41.34
N ASN A 768 -3.77 5.18 -42.14
CA ASN A 768 -3.21 3.92 -42.65
C ASN A 768 -2.06 4.16 -43.65
N GLU A 769 -2.17 5.15 -44.53
CA GLU A 769 -1.09 5.52 -45.46
C GLU A 769 0.13 6.08 -44.70
N LEU A 770 -0.13 6.89 -43.67
CA LEU A 770 0.89 7.41 -42.75
C LEU A 770 1.66 6.27 -42.07
N GLN A 771 0.95 5.34 -41.41
CA GLN A 771 1.56 4.19 -40.74
C GLN A 771 2.40 3.33 -41.71
N ASN A 772 1.86 3.03 -42.90
CA ASN A 772 2.57 2.29 -43.94
C ASN A 772 3.83 3.01 -44.44
N THR A 773 3.80 4.34 -44.56
CA THR A 773 4.94 5.14 -45.01
C THR A 773 6.09 5.09 -44.01
N ILE A 774 5.77 5.25 -42.72
CA ILE A 774 6.75 5.16 -41.63
C ILE A 774 7.35 3.76 -41.60
N TYR A 775 6.52 2.71 -41.59
CA TYR A 775 6.96 1.33 -41.57
C TYR A 775 7.90 0.99 -42.74
N ARG A 776 7.51 1.31 -43.99
CA ARG A 776 8.34 1.09 -45.18
C ARG A 776 9.70 1.80 -45.12
N THR A 777 9.76 2.92 -44.41
CA THR A 777 11.00 3.68 -44.24
C THR A 777 11.91 2.98 -43.23
N VAL A 778 11.38 2.53 -42.09
CA VAL A 778 12.13 1.83 -41.03
C VAL A 778 12.74 0.53 -41.55
N ILE A 779 11.98 -0.27 -42.29
CA ILE A 779 12.42 -1.57 -42.82
C ILE A 779 13.31 -1.44 -44.06
N ASN A 780 13.62 -0.22 -44.50
CA ASN A 780 14.53 -0.02 -45.63
C ASN A 780 15.97 -0.29 -45.18
N PRO A 781 16.65 -1.32 -45.73
CA PRO A 781 18.02 -1.64 -45.34
C PRO A 781 19.01 -0.52 -45.68
N ASP A 782 18.68 0.36 -46.63
CA ASP A 782 19.54 1.46 -47.04
C ASP A 782 19.35 2.74 -46.19
N LEU A 783 18.44 2.72 -45.20
CA LEU A 783 18.16 3.87 -44.33
C LEU A 783 19.39 4.27 -43.50
N PHE A 784 20.11 3.28 -42.98
CA PHE A 784 21.30 3.47 -42.16
C PHE A 784 22.50 2.73 -42.74
N ASP A 785 23.68 3.23 -42.39
CA ASP A 785 24.95 2.65 -42.79
C ASP A 785 25.99 2.99 -41.72
N LEU A 786 26.22 2.01 -40.85
CA LEU A 786 27.12 2.10 -39.70
C LEU A 786 28.55 2.43 -40.12
N SER A 787 28.99 2.00 -41.31
CA SER A 787 30.35 2.26 -41.80
C SER A 787 30.57 3.72 -42.21
N SER A 788 29.49 4.39 -42.65
CA SER A 788 29.50 5.82 -43.00
C SER A 788 29.11 6.74 -41.84
N GLY A 789 28.66 6.20 -40.72
CA GLY A 789 28.16 6.96 -39.57
C GLY A 789 26.73 7.48 -39.73
N ARG A 790 25.99 6.99 -40.73
CA ARG A 790 24.55 7.29 -40.91
C ARG A 790 23.74 6.43 -39.95
N VAL A 791 23.55 6.93 -38.73
CA VAL A 791 22.85 6.22 -37.63
C VAL A 791 21.60 6.94 -37.13
N PHE A 792 21.31 8.13 -37.65
CA PHE A 792 20.18 8.98 -37.26
C PHE A 792 19.62 9.76 -38.47
N SER A 793 18.30 9.77 -38.62
CA SER A 793 17.57 10.42 -39.72
C SER A 793 16.25 11.01 -39.24
N CYS A 794 15.68 11.94 -40.01
CA CYS A 794 14.39 12.58 -39.68
C CYS A 794 13.53 12.76 -40.93
N GLN A 795 12.21 12.69 -40.76
CA GLN A 795 11.23 12.90 -41.83
C GLN A 795 10.04 13.72 -41.34
N ILE A 796 9.46 14.48 -42.27
CA ILE A 796 8.23 15.24 -42.06
C ILE A 796 7.13 14.67 -42.95
N LEU A 797 5.97 14.39 -42.35
CA LEU A 797 4.79 13.85 -43.01
C LEU A 797 3.61 14.80 -42.78
N GLN A 798 3.04 15.36 -43.84
CA GLN A 798 1.97 16.38 -43.75
C GLN A 798 0.62 15.84 -44.22
N GLN A 799 -0.47 16.22 -43.56
CA GLN A 799 -1.81 15.78 -43.98
C GLN A 799 -2.28 16.57 -45.21
N GLN A 800 -2.78 15.86 -46.23
CA GLN A 800 -3.32 16.50 -47.44
C GLN A 800 -4.62 17.24 -47.11
N LYS A 801 -4.64 18.57 -47.31
CA LYS A 801 -5.84 19.41 -47.07
C LYS A 801 -6.77 19.40 -48.28
N THR A 802 -8.08 19.30 -48.03
CA THR A 802 -9.14 19.24 -49.07
C THR A 802 -9.56 20.61 -49.62
N THR A 803 -9.09 21.72 -49.03
CA THR A 803 -9.39 23.10 -49.47
C THR A 803 -8.16 23.76 -50.10
N HIS A 804 -8.37 24.62 -51.10
CA HIS A 804 -7.35 25.43 -51.80
C HIS A 804 -6.66 26.51 -50.93
N GLU A 805 -6.62 26.33 -49.60
CA GLU A 805 -5.87 27.22 -48.71
C GLU A 805 -4.39 26.89 -48.77
N SER A 806 -3.58 27.94 -48.88
CA SER A 806 -2.14 27.88 -49.12
C SER A 806 -1.45 27.04 -48.04
N VAL A 807 -0.87 25.90 -48.43
CA VAL A 807 -0.02 25.09 -47.55
C VAL A 807 1.13 25.98 -47.07
N HIS A 808 1.18 26.29 -45.77
CA HIS A 808 2.34 26.96 -45.19
C HIS A 808 3.50 25.96 -45.13
N THR A 809 4.26 25.83 -46.23
CA THR A 809 5.33 24.82 -46.44
C THR A 809 6.49 24.85 -45.44
N ASN A 810 6.55 25.86 -44.57
CA ASN A 810 7.63 26.06 -43.60
C ASN A 810 7.24 25.67 -42.16
N PHE A 811 6.02 25.21 -41.96
CA PHE A 811 5.48 24.89 -40.65
C PHE A 811 4.79 23.54 -40.62
N LEU A 812 4.83 22.86 -39.46
CA LEU A 812 3.99 21.73 -39.14
C LEU A 812 2.78 22.23 -38.37
N GLU A 813 1.59 21.87 -38.84
CA GLU A 813 0.32 22.25 -38.23
C GLU A 813 -0.38 21.03 -37.60
N LYS A 814 -1.53 21.25 -36.97
CA LYS A 814 -2.33 20.18 -36.37
C LYS A 814 -2.54 19.01 -37.35
N SER A 815 -2.27 17.80 -36.87
CA SER A 815 -2.25 16.52 -37.59
C SER A 815 -0.99 16.19 -38.40
N ASP A 816 -0.07 17.13 -38.63
CA ASP A 816 1.23 16.81 -39.24
C ASP A 816 2.11 16.02 -38.27
N VAL A 817 3.07 15.25 -38.81
CA VAL A 817 3.89 14.30 -38.04
C VAL A 817 5.38 14.50 -38.31
N LEU A 818 6.16 14.58 -37.24
CA LEU A 818 7.63 14.55 -37.23
C LEU A 818 8.09 13.14 -36.84
N VAL A 819 8.92 12.50 -37.67
CA VAL A 819 9.43 11.16 -37.41
C VAL A 819 10.95 11.18 -37.28
N LEU A 820 11.46 10.67 -36.15
CA LEU A 820 12.89 10.51 -35.89
C LEU A 820 13.24 9.04 -36.02
N TYR A 821 14.14 8.69 -36.94
CA TYR A 821 14.64 7.34 -37.15
C TYR A 821 16.06 7.21 -36.59
N PHE A 822 16.40 6.07 -35.99
CA PHE A 822 17.74 5.80 -35.49
C PHE A 822 18.10 4.32 -35.54
N HIS A 823 19.41 4.04 -35.56
CA HIS A 823 19.94 2.70 -35.44
C HIS A 823 20.22 2.33 -33.97
N HIS A 824 19.91 1.09 -33.58
CA HIS A 824 20.05 0.62 -32.19
C HIS A 824 21.50 0.63 -31.69
N ALA A 825 22.48 0.55 -32.59
CA ALA A 825 23.92 0.67 -32.27
C ALA A 825 24.32 2.06 -31.71
N ALA A 826 23.48 3.08 -31.88
CA ALA A 826 23.71 4.44 -31.40
C ALA A 826 22.70 4.87 -30.33
N VAL A 827 21.46 4.37 -30.38
CA VAL A 827 20.36 4.79 -29.51
C VAL A 827 19.67 3.56 -28.92
N ASP A 828 19.71 3.42 -27.60
CA ASP A 828 18.90 2.44 -26.85
C ASP A 828 17.61 3.05 -26.27
N GLY A 829 16.79 2.23 -25.60
CA GLY A 829 15.49 2.67 -25.08
C GLY A 829 15.55 3.87 -24.13
N THR A 830 16.58 3.94 -23.27
CA THR A 830 16.79 5.09 -22.37
C THR A 830 17.28 6.32 -23.13
N SER A 831 18.10 6.12 -24.16
CA SER A 831 18.60 7.18 -25.03
C SER A 831 17.50 7.95 -25.77
N ILE A 832 16.33 7.32 -26.00
CA ILE A 832 15.19 7.98 -26.67
C ILE A 832 14.69 9.18 -25.85
N ALA A 833 14.49 9.00 -24.54
CA ALA A 833 14.02 10.08 -23.66
C ALA A 833 15.03 11.23 -23.59
N ILE A 834 16.33 10.91 -23.52
CA ILE A 834 17.44 11.89 -23.52
C ILE A 834 17.44 12.68 -24.83
N LEU A 835 17.31 11.98 -25.96
CA LEU A 835 17.25 12.59 -27.29
C LEU A 835 16.07 13.58 -27.41
N LEU A 836 14.88 13.19 -26.96
CA LEU A 836 13.69 14.03 -27.01
C LEU A 836 13.79 15.24 -26.07
N ASN A 837 14.32 15.06 -24.85
CA ASN A 837 14.53 16.14 -23.90
C ASN A 837 15.56 17.17 -24.41
N ASP A 838 16.67 16.71 -24.99
CA ASP A 838 17.67 17.61 -25.57
C ASP A 838 17.14 18.32 -26.82
N PHE A 839 16.34 17.64 -27.65
CA PHE A 839 15.64 18.28 -28.76
C PHE A 839 14.66 19.36 -28.28
N TYR A 840 13.87 19.06 -27.25
CA TYR A 840 12.94 19.99 -26.61
C TYR A 840 13.65 21.26 -26.12
N ASN A 841 14.76 21.08 -25.39
CA ASN A 841 15.54 22.18 -24.82
C ASN A 841 16.18 23.04 -25.92
N ALA A 842 16.70 22.40 -26.97
CA ALA A 842 17.28 23.09 -28.11
C ALA A 842 16.26 23.92 -28.88
N TYR A 843 15.05 23.40 -29.08
CA TYR A 843 13.99 24.09 -29.79
C TYR A 843 13.43 25.28 -28.99
N SER A 844 13.16 25.07 -27.69
CA SER A 844 12.50 26.06 -26.81
C SER A 844 13.38 27.27 -26.48
N ASN A 845 14.68 27.06 -26.21
CA ASN A 845 15.61 28.13 -25.80
C ASN A 845 16.20 28.92 -26.98
N ASN A 846 15.46 29.09 -28.07
CA ASN A 846 15.92 29.79 -29.29
C ASN A 846 17.35 29.40 -29.70
N MET A 847 17.68 28.09 -29.74
CA MET A 847 19.00 27.58 -30.14
C MET A 847 20.16 27.87 -29.18
N THR A 848 19.89 28.32 -27.95
CA THR A 848 20.88 28.43 -26.88
C THR A 848 20.81 27.21 -25.95
N VAL A 849 21.41 26.10 -26.37
CA VAL A 849 21.72 25.01 -25.46
C VAL A 849 23.05 25.33 -24.80
N SER A 850 23.13 25.31 -23.46
CA SER A 850 24.44 25.19 -22.81
C SER A 850 25.03 23.87 -23.27
N LEU A 851 25.96 23.92 -24.22
CA LEU A 851 26.77 22.77 -24.62
C LEU A 851 27.78 22.52 -23.51
N ASP A 852 27.30 22.18 -22.32
CA ASP A 852 28.16 21.73 -21.24
C ASP A 852 28.89 20.51 -21.78
N GLU A 853 30.22 20.60 -21.94
CA GLU A 853 31.02 19.50 -22.47
C GLU A 853 30.79 18.28 -21.58
N GLN A 854 30.33 17.18 -22.19
CA GLN A 854 30.18 15.92 -21.47
C GLN A 854 31.55 15.50 -20.92
N SER A 855 31.64 15.31 -19.60
CA SER A 855 32.89 14.94 -18.92
C SER A 855 33.41 13.56 -19.33
N VAL A 856 32.50 12.70 -19.80
CA VAL A 856 32.78 11.36 -20.34
C VAL A 856 31.94 11.20 -21.60
N LYS A 857 32.55 10.69 -22.67
CA LYS A 857 31.90 10.41 -23.94
C LYS A 857 31.70 8.91 -24.11
N TYR A 858 30.83 8.50 -25.05
CA TYR A 858 30.58 7.08 -25.31
C TYR A 858 31.85 6.32 -25.75
N ILE A 859 32.76 7.02 -26.44
CA ILE A 859 34.06 6.45 -26.83
C ILE A 859 34.92 6.10 -25.61
N ASP A 860 34.87 6.90 -24.55
CA ASP A 860 35.58 6.64 -23.29
C ASP A 860 34.97 5.43 -22.56
N TYR A 861 33.63 5.31 -22.58
CA TYR A 861 32.91 4.14 -22.05
C TYR A 861 33.34 2.84 -22.72
N ALA A 862 33.39 2.82 -24.06
CA ALA A 862 33.75 1.61 -24.78
C ALA A 862 35.18 1.14 -24.47
N VAL A 863 36.12 2.08 -24.25
CA VAL A 863 37.48 1.71 -23.81
C VAL A 863 37.46 1.16 -22.40
N TYR A 864 36.79 1.87 -21.49
CA TYR A 864 36.69 1.46 -20.10
C TYR A 864 36.11 0.03 -19.98
N GLU A 865 35.05 -0.27 -20.72
CA GLU A 865 34.42 -1.60 -20.77
C GLU A 865 35.40 -2.70 -21.23
N ARG A 866 36.29 -2.38 -22.19
CA ARG A 866 37.26 -3.33 -22.75
C ARG A 866 38.43 -3.65 -21.82
N ILE A 867 38.81 -2.73 -20.94
CA ILE A 867 40.00 -2.85 -20.07
C ILE A 867 39.66 -3.17 -18.62
N MET A 868 38.38 -3.11 -18.23
CA MET A 868 37.92 -3.41 -16.88
C MET A 868 38.30 -4.84 -16.46
N ASP A 869 38.79 -4.99 -15.22
CA ASP A 869 39.03 -6.31 -14.63
C ASP A 869 37.71 -7.00 -14.29
N MET A 870 37.37 -8.00 -15.10
CA MET A 870 36.14 -8.77 -14.98
C MET A 870 36.33 -10.14 -14.29
N THR A 871 37.47 -10.39 -13.62
CA THR A 871 37.83 -11.73 -13.12
C THR A 871 36.80 -12.29 -12.13
N LEU A 872 36.27 -11.47 -11.23
CA LEU A 872 35.27 -11.89 -10.25
C LEU A 872 33.92 -12.19 -10.91
N SER A 873 33.43 -11.28 -11.75
CA SER A 873 32.18 -11.48 -12.50
C SER A 873 32.26 -12.68 -13.42
N ARG A 874 33.43 -12.92 -14.04
CA ARG A 874 33.71 -14.14 -14.80
C ARG A 874 33.57 -15.40 -13.95
N GLY A 875 34.17 -15.42 -12.76
CA GLY A 875 34.05 -16.55 -11.83
C GLY A 875 32.61 -16.82 -11.41
N PHE A 876 31.86 -15.76 -11.09
CA PHE A 876 30.42 -15.84 -10.80
C PHE A 876 29.64 -16.45 -11.97
N TRP A 877 29.73 -15.85 -13.17
CA TRP A 877 28.99 -16.31 -14.34
C TRP A 877 29.35 -17.73 -14.74
N TYR A 878 30.64 -18.09 -14.65
CA TYR A 878 31.07 -19.46 -14.89
C TYR A 878 30.39 -20.43 -13.91
N SER A 879 30.42 -20.14 -12.60
CA SER A 879 29.77 -20.98 -11.58
C SER A 879 28.24 -21.08 -11.73
N GLN A 880 27.57 -20.00 -12.16
CA GLN A 880 26.12 -20.01 -12.35
C GLN A 880 25.71 -20.83 -13.57
N LEU A 881 26.52 -20.80 -14.63
CA LEU A 881 26.15 -21.29 -15.95
C LEU A 881 26.77 -22.66 -16.31
N GLU A 882 27.88 -23.08 -15.69
CA GLU A 882 28.62 -24.30 -16.07
C GLU A 882 27.79 -25.59 -16.04
N ARG A 883 26.79 -25.64 -15.16
CA ARG A 883 25.90 -26.79 -15.01
C ARG A 883 24.81 -26.86 -16.09
N PHE A 884 24.56 -25.77 -16.82
CA PHE A 884 23.50 -25.68 -17.82
C PHE A 884 24.02 -25.98 -19.22
N ASN A 885 23.24 -26.74 -20.00
CA ASN A 885 23.57 -26.97 -21.41
C ASN A 885 23.08 -25.80 -22.28
N LEU A 886 23.85 -24.72 -22.30
CA LEU A 886 23.53 -23.48 -23.04
C LEU A 886 23.43 -23.66 -24.57
N LYS A 887 23.87 -24.81 -25.11
CA LYS A 887 23.81 -25.15 -26.55
C LYS A 887 22.54 -25.89 -26.94
N ARG A 888 21.72 -26.31 -25.98
CA ARG A 888 20.48 -27.03 -26.25
C ARG A 888 19.31 -26.04 -26.28
N ALA A 889 18.55 -26.04 -27.37
CA ALA A 889 17.28 -25.34 -27.44
C ALA A 889 16.22 -26.00 -26.54
N LEU A 890 15.40 -25.19 -25.89
CA LEU A 890 14.22 -25.66 -25.16
C LEU A 890 13.22 -26.30 -26.14
N LYS A 891 12.58 -27.38 -25.71
CA LYS A 891 11.63 -28.14 -26.54
C LYS A 891 10.26 -27.47 -26.56
N LEU A 892 10.15 -26.35 -27.26
CA LEU A 892 8.88 -25.64 -27.45
C LEU A 892 7.95 -26.39 -28.43
N PRO A 893 6.61 -26.26 -28.28
CA PRO A 893 5.62 -26.83 -29.19
C PRO A 893 5.54 -25.99 -30.48
N VAL A 894 6.51 -26.19 -31.37
CA VAL A 894 6.62 -25.49 -32.65
C VAL A 894 5.79 -26.17 -33.73
N ASP A 895 5.22 -25.39 -34.66
CA ASP A 895 4.45 -25.90 -35.81
C ASP A 895 5.38 -26.34 -36.96
N ARG A 896 6.59 -25.77 -36.99
CA ARG A 896 7.57 -25.94 -38.07
C ARG A 896 8.97 -26.22 -37.52
N HIS A 897 9.80 -26.87 -38.33
CA HIS A 897 11.19 -27.10 -37.98
C HIS A 897 11.99 -25.79 -37.95
N ARG A 898 12.85 -25.66 -36.94
CA ARG A 898 13.73 -24.50 -36.77
C ARG A 898 14.68 -24.34 -37.95
N LEU A 899 14.57 -23.19 -38.61
CA LEU A 899 15.50 -22.78 -39.66
C LEU A 899 16.79 -22.22 -39.06
N PRO A 900 17.93 -22.37 -39.75
CA PRO A 900 19.17 -21.65 -39.41
C PRO A 900 18.90 -20.14 -39.31
N ALA A 901 19.57 -19.44 -38.40
CA ALA A 901 19.34 -18.00 -38.16
C ALA A 901 19.41 -17.14 -39.44
N VAL A 902 20.33 -17.47 -40.35
CA VAL A 902 20.51 -16.83 -41.68
C VAL A 902 19.46 -17.22 -42.72
N GLN A 903 18.44 -17.99 -42.39
CA GLN A 903 17.32 -18.33 -43.30
C GLN A 903 15.96 -17.93 -42.74
N ARG A 904 15.94 -17.29 -41.56
CA ARG A 904 14.70 -16.84 -40.93
C ARG A 904 14.14 -15.63 -41.68
N SER A 905 12.82 -15.60 -41.85
CA SER A 905 12.06 -14.51 -42.48
C SER A 905 12.00 -13.25 -41.62
N GLY A 906 12.32 -13.36 -40.32
CA GLY A 906 12.23 -12.26 -39.37
C GLY A 906 10.81 -11.81 -39.06
N LEU A 907 9.78 -12.41 -39.66
CA LEU A 907 8.37 -12.12 -39.39
C LEU A 907 7.95 -12.72 -38.04
N ALA A 908 7.04 -12.06 -37.34
CA ALA A 908 6.51 -12.50 -36.07
C ALA A 908 5.02 -12.86 -36.17
N SER A 909 4.65 -13.93 -35.49
CA SER A 909 3.27 -14.24 -35.10
C SER A 909 3.06 -13.71 -33.68
N ILE A 910 2.01 -12.89 -33.46
CA ILE A 910 1.83 -12.15 -32.21
C ILE A 910 0.46 -12.43 -31.61
N ALA A 911 0.44 -12.46 -30.29
CA ALA A 911 -0.80 -12.42 -29.52
C ALA A 911 -0.60 -11.50 -28.31
N GLU A 912 -1.56 -10.62 -28.09
CA GLU A 912 -1.64 -9.82 -26.87
C GLU A 912 -2.81 -10.29 -26.03
N ILE A 913 -2.56 -10.43 -24.73
CA ILE A 913 -3.58 -10.71 -23.73
C ILE A 913 -3.60 -9.55 -22.74
N SER A 914 -4.78 -9.05 -22.44
CA SER A 914 -4.98 -8.13 -21.34
C SER A 914 -5.53 -8.89 -20.14
N PHE A 915 -4.93 -8.67 -18.98
CA PHE A 915 -5.48 -9.15 -17.73
C PHE A 915 -6.61 -8.20 -17.31
N ASP A 916 -7.65 -8.75 -16.69
CA ASP A 916 -8.69 -7.93 -16.08
C ASP A 916 -8.12 -7.17 -14.86
N LYS A 917 -8.92 -6.24 -14.34
CA LYS A 917 -8.52 -5.40 -13.21
C LYS A 917 -8.20 -6.25 -11.98
N GLU A 918 -8.99 -7.29 -11.73
CA GLU A 918 -8.85 -8.19 -10.58
C GLU A 918 -7.49 -8.91 -10.63
N LEU A 919 -7.19 -9.62 -11.72
CA LEU A 919 -5.93 -10.34 -11.91
C LEU A 919 -4.72 -9.38 -11.93
N SER A 920 -4.85 -8.19 -12.53
CA SER A 920 -3.78 -7.18 -12.54
C SER A 920 -3.45 -6.70 -11.13
N MET A 921 -4.46 -6.37 -10.32
CA MET A 921 -4.27 -5.95 -8.93
C MET A 921 -3.75 -7.10 -8.06
N MET A 922 -4.24 -8.33 -8.24
CA MET A 922 -3.74 -9.50 -7.51
C MET A 922 -2.26 -9.76 -7.81
N PHE A 923 -1.85 -9.68 -9.07
CA PHE A 923 -0.44 -9.82 -9.46
C PHE A 923 0.45 -8.77 -8.77
N LEU A 924 0.03 -7.50 -8.77
CA LEU A 924 0.79 -6.41 -8.14
C LEU A 924 0.80 -6.50 -6.61
N ASN A 925 -0.34 -6.86 -6.01
CA ASN A 925 -0.47 -7.05 -4.56
C ASN A 925 0.37 -8.23 -4.09
N TYR A 926 0.39 -9.35 -4.83
CA TYR A 926 1.27 -10.48 -4.52
C TYR A 926 2.74 -10.05 -4.55
N ALA A 927 3.14 -9.29 -5.58
CA ALA A 927 4.50 -8.77 -5.64
C ALA A 927 4.84 -7.91 -4.40
N SER A 928 3.94 -7.02 -4.00
CA SER A 928 4.08 -6.17 -2.81
C SER A 928 4.14 -6.97 -1.50
N LEU A 929 3.20 -7.89 -1.28
CA LEU A 929 3.09 -8.72 -0.08
C LEU A 929 4.35 -9.56 0.15
N HIS A 930 4.90 -10.14 -0.92
CA HIS A 930 6.10 -10.99 -0.85
C HIS A 930 7.42 -10.19 -0.96
N GLN A 931 7.36 -8.85 -0.97
CA GLN A 931 8.52 -7.96 -1.10
C GLN A 931 9.39 -8.29 -2.33
N ILE A 932 8.74 -8.53 -3.47
CA ILE A 932 9.38 -8.78 -4.76
C ILE A 932 8.91 -7.77 -5.80
N THR A 933 9.66 -7.65 -6.88
CA THR A 933 9.27 -6.80 -8.01
C THR A 933 8.27 -7.51 -8.93
N PRO A 934 7.37 -6.77 -9.61
CA PRO A 934 6.51 -7.33 -10.67
C PRO A 934 7.29 -8.08 -11.76
N PHE A 935 8.51 -7.65 -12.07
CA PHE A 935 9.43 -8.36 -12.95
C PHE A 935 9.77 -9.76 -12.42
N GLN A 936 10.19 -9.88 -11.16
CA GLN A 936 10.52 -11.17 -10.53
C GLN A 936 9.33 -12.12 -10.48
N LEU A 937 8.14 -11.61 -10.18
CA LEU A 937 6.92 -12.40 -10.19
C LEU A 937 6.54 -12.89 -11.61
N GLY A 938 6.59 -11.99 -12.60
CA GLY A 938 6.32 -12.33 -14.00
C GLY A 938 7.32 -13.34 -14.54
N LEU A 939 8.60 -13.18 -14.20
CA LEU A 939 9.67 -14.12 -14.54
C LEU A 939 9.41 -15.51 -13.93
N THR A 940 8.95 -15.54 -12.68
CA THR A 940 8.60 -16.78 -11.97
C THR A 940 7.42 -17.50 -12.63
N ALA A 941 6.34 -16.77 -12.95
CA ALA A 941 5.21 -17.31 -13.70
C ALA A 941 5.63 -17.81 -15.09
N PHE A 942 6.55 -17.11 -15.75
CA PHE A 942 7.09 -17.53 -17.04
C PHE A 942 7.94 -18.81 -16.95
N TYR A 943 8.74 -19.00 -15.90
CA TYR A 943 9.43 -20.28 -15.66
C TYR A 943 8.46 -21.43 -15.46
N VAL A 944 7.41 -21.23 -14.67
CA VAL A 944 6.35 -22.23 -14.47
C VAL A 944 5.67 -22.56 -15.80
N PHE A 945 5.38 -21.54 -16.61
CA PHE A 945 4.81 -21.71 -17.94
C PHE A 945 5.71 -22.53 -18.85
N LEU A 946 7.00 -22.19 -18.96
CA LEU A 946 7.97 -22.92 -19.80
C LEU A 946 8.19 -24.35 -19.31
N PHE A 947 8.26 -24.57 -17.99
CA PHE A 947 8.32 -25.92 -17.41
C PHE A 947 7.16 -26.78 -17.90
N LYS A 948 5.94 -26.22 -17.91
CA LYS A 948 4.75 -26.93 -18.38
C LYS A 948 4.72 -27.10 -19.89
N LEU A 949 5.12 -26.07 -20.63
CA LEU A 949 5.11 -26.05 -22.08
C LEU A 949 6.13 -27.03 -22.70
N THR A 950 7.25 -27.27 -22.01
CA THR A 950 8.33 -28.17 -22.45
C THR A 950 8.19 -29.60 -21.91
N HIS A 951 7.04 -29.98 -21.35
CA HIS A 951 6.78 -31.28 -20.72
C HIS A 951 7.71 -31.61 -19.53
N GLY A 952 8.05 -30.60 -18.73
CA GLY A 952 8.72 -30.77 -17.44
C GLY A 952 10.23 -30.59 -17.47
N GLU A 953 10.80 -29.87 -18.45
CA GLU A 953 12.23 -29.53 -18.41
C GLU A 953 12.51 -28.62 -17.20
N THR A 954 13.42 -29.05 -16.33
CA THR A 954 13.75 -28.35 -15.08
C THR A 954 14.88 -27.34 -15.22
N ASP A 955 15.75 -27.53 -16.21
CA ASP A 955 16.88 -26.66 -16.48
C ASP A 955 16.46 -25.61 -17.51
N LEU A 956 15.95 -24.49 -17.01
CA LEU A 956 15.42 -23.42 -17.85
C LEU A 956 16.41 -22.25 -17.88
N CYS A 957 16.72 -21.78 -19.07
CA CYS A 957 17.47 -20.54 -19.23
C CYS A 957 16.78 -19.61 -20.21
N ILE A 958 16.54 -18.38 -19.75
CA ILE A 958 15.85 -17.34 -20.49
C ILE A 958 16.72 -16.08 -20.50
N ALA A 959 16.61 -15.30 -21.57
CA ALA A 959 17.27 -14.01 -21.68
C ALA A 959 16.35 -12.88 -21.18
N SER A 960 16.94 -11.90 -20.51
CA SER A 960 16.28 -10.63 -20.20
C SER A 960 17.26 -9.49 -20.46
N VAL A 961 16.74 -8.33 -20.86
CA VAL A 961 17.57 -7.14 -21.07
C VAL A 961 17.74 -6.33 -19.79
N ASN A 962 18.91 -5.70 -19.65
CA ASN A 962 19.22 -4.73 -18.60
C ASN A 962 19.79 -3.46 -19.25
N ALA A 963 19.43 -2.28 -18.75
CA ALA A 963 19.90 -1.00 -19.28
C ALA A 963 21.42 -0.84 -19.17
N ASN A 964 22.06 -1.50 -18.21
CA ASN A 964 23.52 -1.55 -18.04
C ASN A 964 24.19 -0.16 -17.93
N ARG A 965 23.47 0.83 -17.38
CA ARG A 965 23.99 2.16 -17.08
C ARG A 965 24.44 2.20 -15.63
N TYR A 966 25.60 1.61 -15.41
CA TYR A 966 26.11 1.30 -14.09
C TYR A 966 27.07 2.35 -13.51
N ARG A 967 27.07 3.58 -14.04
CA ARG A 967 27.79 4.73 -13.46
C ARG A 967 26.99 5.98 -13.77
N SER A 968 27.02 6.96 -12.87
CA SER A 968 26.32 8.25 -13.02
C SER A 968 26.61 8.95 -14.35
N GLU A 969 27.84 8.83 -14.83
CA GLU A 969 28.33 9.44 -16.05
C GLU A 969 27.65 8.85 -17.30
N LEU A 970 27.05 7.66 -17.19
CA LEU A 970 26.37 6.97 -18.28
C LEU A 970 24.89 7.32 -18.39
N GLU A 971 24.25 7.88 -17.35
CA GLU A 971 22.79 8.03 -17.30
C GLU A 971 22.24 9.00 -18.34
N ASN A 972 22.91 10.15 -18.51
CA ASN A 972 22.52 11.20 -19.46
C ASN A 972 23.27 11.12 -20.80
N MET A 973 23.83 9.94 -21.12
CA MET A 973 24.59 9.70 -22.34
C MET A 973 23.73 8.98 -23.38
N ILE A 974 23.68 9.48 -24.62
CA ILE A 974 23.10 8.71 -25.71
C ILE A 974 24.10 7.61 -26.09
N GLY A 975 23.63 6.38 -26.26
CA GLY A 975 24.47 5.24 -26.63
C GLY A 975 23.78 3.89 -26.53
N MET A 976 24.49 2.84 -26.95
CA MET A 976 24.03 1.46 -26.86
C MET A 976 24.63 0.78 -25.62
N PHE A 977 23.93 0.85 -24.50
CA PHE A 977 24.39 0.25 -23.24
C PHE A 977 23.73 -1.10 -22.96
N VAL A 978 22.49 -1.29 -23.43
CA VAL A 978 21.64 -2.44 -23.11
C VAL A 978 22.41 -3.76 -23.24
N SER A 979 22.48 -4.48 -22.13
CA SER A 979 23.07 -5.82 -22.05
C SER A 979 21.96 -6.87 -21.98
N THR A 980 22.20 -8.05 -22.55
CA THR A 980 21.29 -9.19 -22.49
C THR A 980 21.91 -10.27 -21.62
N LEU A 981 21.22 -10.66 -20.55
CA LEU A 981 21.75 -11.54 -19.51
C LEU A 981 20.99 -12.86 -19.44
N PRO A 982 21.68 -13.99 -19.21
CA PRO A 982 21.02 -15.27 -18.95
C PRO A 982 20.49 -15.34 -17.52
N TYR A 983 19.19 -15.56 -17.38
CA TYR A 983 18.54 -15.95 -16.14
C TYR A 983 18.29 -17.47 -16.21
N CYS A 984 19.25 -18.26 -15.74
CA CYS A 984 19.13 -19.71 -15.70
C CYS A 984 18.72 -20.22 -14.30
N VAL A 985 17.70 -21.05 -14.23
CA VAL A 985 17.18 -21.66 -12.99
C VAL A 985 17.08 -23.18 -13.15
N GLN A 986 17.30 -23.89 -12.04
CA GLN A 986 17.04 -25.32 -11.93
C GLN A 986 15.79 -25.49 -11.07
N LEU A 987 14.67 -25.83 -11.69
CA LEU A 987 13.39 -25.99 -11.02
C LEU A 987 13.31 -27.33 -10.30
N ASN A 988 12.78 -27.31 -9.08
CA ASN A 988 12.26 -28.51 -8.43
C ASN A 988 10.75 -28.57 -8.65
N SER A 989 10.28 -29.62 -9.31
CA SER A 989 8.84 -29.80 -9.62
C SER A 989 7.97 -29.93 -8.37
N HIS A 990 8.55 -30.28 -7.23
CA HIS A 990 7.86 -30.38 -5.94
C HIS A 990 7.72 -29.06 -5.19
N TRP A 991 8.45 -28.01 -5.59
CA TRP A 991 8.31 -26.70 -4.95
C TRP A 991 6.90 -26.16 -5.13
N SER A 992 6.45 -25.48 -4.08
CA SER A 992 5.36 -24.53 -4.13
C SER A 992 5.73 -23.32 -5.00
N PHE A 993 4.72 -22.56 -5.40
CA PHE A 993 4.93 -21.31 -6.12
C PHE A 993 5.74 -20.31 -5.27
N ASP A 994 5.44 -20.20 -3.97
CA ASP A 994 6.11 -19.30 -3.03
C ASP A 994 7.60 -19.64 -2.84
N GLU A 995 7.94 -20.93 -2.74
CA GLU A 995 9.34 -21.38 -2.68
C GLU A 995 10.10 -21.02 -3.96
N LEU A 996 9.45 -21.18 -5.12
CA LEU A 996 10.06 -20.78 -6.39
C LEU A 996 10.23 -19.26 -6.48
N VAL A 997 9.26 -18.48 -6.01
CA VAL A 997 9.35 -17.02 -5.95
C VAL A 997 10.57 -16.58 -5.12
N LYS A 998 10.78 -17.17 -3.94
CA LYS A 998 11.97 -16.90 -3.11
C LYS A 998 13.27 -17.25 -3.83
N TYR A 999 13.31 -18.42 -4.49
CA TYR A 999 14.47 -18.85 -5.26
C TYR A 999 14.79 -17.92 -6.44
N VAL A 1000 13.77 -17.51 -7.20
CA VAL A 1000 13.91 -16.60 -8.34
C VAL A 1000 14.33 -15.21 -7.87
N ARG A 1001 13.81 -14.72 -6.73
CA ARG A 1001 14.25 -13.48 -6.09
C ARG A 1001 15.75 -13.50 -5.82
N GLU A 1002 16.25 -14.50 -5.10
CA GLU A 1002 17.68 -14.65 -4.78
C GLU A 1002 18.55 -14.70 -6.04
N LYS A 1003 18.11 -15.45 -7.06
CA LYS A 1003 18.81 -15.52 -8.34
C LYS A 1003 18.89 -14.19 -9.06
N CYS A 1004 17.77 -13.46 -9.14
CA CYS A 1004 17.73 -12.14 -9.75
C CYS A 1004 18.71 -11.18 -9.04
N LEU A 1005 18.72 -11.16 -7.70
CA LEU A 1005 19.62 -10.31 -6.92
C LEU A 1005 21.09 -10.60 -7.22
N SER A 1006 21.48 -11.87 -7.25
CA SER A 1006 22.86 -12.28 -7.56
C SER A 1006 23.29 -11.91 -8.99
N ILE A 1007 22.37 -11.97 -9.96
CA ILE A 1007 22.66 -11.62 -11.37
C ILE A 1007 22.89 -10.11 -11.50
N LEU A 1008 22.13 -9.28 -10.76
CA LEU A 1008 22.27 -7.83 -10.82
C LEU A 1008 23.66 -7.34 -10.39
N GLU A 1009 24.28 -7.98 -9.39
CA GLU A 1009 25.64 -7.66 -8.92
C GLU A 1009 26.72 -7.82 -10.00
N HIS A 1010 26.49 -8.73 -10.94
CA HIS A 1010 27.43 -9.08 -12.02
C HIS A 1010 26.90 -8.72 -13.41
N SER A 1011 25.90 -7.83 -13.48
CA SER A 1011 25.19 -7.49 -14.72
C SER A 1011 26.01 -6.72 -15.75
N HIS A 1012 27.11 -6.09 -15.32
CA HIS A 1012 28.07 -5.38 -16.18
C HIS A 1012 28.98 -6.33 -16.97
N TYR A 1013 28.93 -7.64 -16.71
CA TYR A 1013 29.71 -8.62 -17.46
C TYR A 1013 29.15 -8.77 -18.89
N PRO A 1014 29.96 -8.51 -19.93
CA PRO A 1014 29.47 -8.53 -21.30
C PRO A 1014 29.00 -9.91 -21.74
N LEU A 1015 27.86 -9.96 -22.44
CA LEU A 1015 27.38 -11.20 -23.06
C LEU A 1015 28.45 -11.84 -23.96
N GLN A 1016 29.24 -11.05 -24.69
CA GLN A 1016 30.36 -11.54 -25.51
C GLN A 1016 31.31 -12.44 -24.71
N HIS A 1017 31.64 -12.07 -23.47
CA HIS A 1017 32.49 -12.90 -22.63
C HIS A 1017 31.80 -14.22 -22.24
N ILE A 1018 30.51 -14.19 -21.92
CA ILE A 1018 29.72 -15.42 -21.67
C ILE A 1018 29.76 -16.34 -22.90
N LEU A 1019 29.56 -15.77 -24.10
CA LEU A 1019 29.62 -16.54 -25.35
C LEU A 1019 31.01 -17.15 -25.57
N THR A 1020 32.07 -16.39 -25.33
CA THR A 1020 33.46 -16.88 -25.46
C THR A 1020 33.79 -17.96 -24.44
N ASP A 1021 33.49 -17.74 -23.16
CA ASP A 1021 33.81 -18.67 -22.07
C ASP A 1021 33.11 -20.02 -22.23
N PHE A 1022 31.87 -20.02 -22.72
CA PHE A 1022 31.09 -21.23 -22.98
C PHE A 1022 31.19 -21.76 -24.42
N ARG A 1023 32.04 -21.14 -25.25
CA ARG A 1023 32.27 -21.50 -26.67
C ARG A 1023 30.95 -21.63 -27.45
N LEU A 1024 30.12 -20.60 -27.32
CA LEU A 1024 28.83 -20.46 -27.98
C LEU A 1024 28.97 -19.65 -29.26
N ASN A 1025 28.21 -20.01 -30.28
CA ASN A 1025 28.17 -19.27 -31.54
C ASN A 1025 27.17 -18.12 -31.41
N GLN A 1026 27.62 -16.87 -31.56
CA GLN A 1026 26.79 -15.66 -31.43
C GLN A 1026 25.52 -15.67 -32.30
N LEU A 1027 25.55 -16.34 -33.46
CA LEU A 1027 24.43 -16.38 -34.40
C LEU A 1027 23.35 -17.41 -34.03
N ASP A 1028 23.66 -18.37 -33.16
CA ASP A 1028 22.73 -19.43 -32.78
C ASP A 1028 22.98 -19.83 -31.32
N VAL A 1029 22.48 -18.98 -30.42
CA VAL A 1029 22.58 -19.15 -28.97
C VAL A 1029 21.18 -19.47 -28.43
N PRO A 1030 20.85 -20.74 -28.17
CA PRO A 1030 19.46 -21.12 -27.91
C PRO A 1030 18.80 -20.47 -26.69
N PHE A 1031 19.56 -20.11 -25.64
CA PHE A 1031 18.97 -19.42 -24.48
C PHE A 1031 18.63 -17.95 -24.77
N LEU A 1032 19.28 -17.31 -25.76
CA LEU A 1032 18.97 -15.94 -26.18
C LEU A 1032 17.70 -15.86 -27.00
N GLU A 1033 17.13 -17.00 -27.38
CA GLU A 1033 15.98 -17.11 -28.28
C GLU A 1033 14.65 -17.14 -27.52
N ILE A 1034 14.72 -17.21 -26.18
CA ILE A 1034 13.59 -17.13 -25.28
C ILE A 1034 13.78 -15.91 -24.39
N VAL A 1035 13.05 -14.84 -24.70
CA VAL A 1035 13.23 -13.53 -24.07
C VAL A 1035 12.04 -13.19 -23.19
N PHE A 1036 12.32 -12.76 -21.96
CA PHE A 1036 11.33 -12.21 -21.04
C PHE A 1036 11.69 -10.76 -20.69
N ASN A 1037 10.73 -9.85 -20.88
CA ASN A 1037 10.89 -8.44 -20.53
C ASN A 1037 9.66 -7.95 -19.72
N PHE A 1038 9.88 -6.96 -18.86
CA PHE A 1038 8.84 -6.27 -18.12
C PHE A 1038 9.04 -4.75 -18.28
N LEU A 1039 8.04 -4.04 -18.78
CA LEU A 1039 8.10 -2.61 -19.02
C LEU A 1039 6.91 -1.88 -18.40
N PRO A 1040 7.12 -0.81 -17.63
CA PRO A 1040 6.05 0.13 -17.31
C PRO A 1040 5.70 0.93 -18.58
N VAL A 1041 4.41 1.04 -18.89
CA VAL A 1041 3.86 1.79 -20.02
C VAL A 1041 2.98 2.90 -19.47
N SER A 1042 3.32 4.16 -19.68
CA SER A 1042 2.38 5.26 -19.42
C SER A 1042 1.24 5.21 -20.45
N THR A 1043 -0.03 5.28 -20.01
CA THR A 1043 -1.19 5.47 -20.92
C THR A 1043 -1.26 6.89 -21.47
N ASN A 1044 -0.51 7.81 -20.87
CA ASN A 1044 -0.29 9.09 -21.50
C ASN A 1044 0.55 8.81 -22.73
N ILE A 1045 -0.08 8.95 -23.89
CA ILE A 1045 0.67 9.30 -25.06
C ILE A 1045 1.52 10.50 -24.66
N ASP A 1046 2.84 10.37 -24.70
CA ASP A 1046 3.73 11.41 -24.20
C ASP A 1046 3.42 12.70 -24.96
N ARG A 1047 2.77 13.63 -24.24
CA ARG A 1047 2.45 14.95 -24.75
C ARG A 1047 3.61 15.87 -24.40
N TYR A 1048 4.38 16.23 -25.41
CA TYR A 1048 5.49 17.16 -25.28
C TYR A 1048 5.00 18.57 -25.63
N SER A 1049 4.88 19.44 -24.63
CA SER A 1049 4.46 20.84 -24.81
C SER A 1049 5.66 21.75 -25.10
N ILE A 1050 6.08 21.83 -26.36
CA ILE A 1050 7.18 22.69 -26.83
C ILE A 1050 6.68 24.14 -26.99
N SER A 1051 6.92 24.98 -26.00
CA SER A 1051 6.44 26.38 -25.98
C SER A 1051 4.91 26.45 -26.15
N ASP A 1052 4.40 27.01 -27.26
CA ASP A 1052 2.97 27.10 -27.57
C ASP A 1052 2.46 25.91 -28.43
N VAL A 1053 3.24 24.84 -28.57
CA VAL A 1053 2.93 23.67 -29.42
C VAL A 1053 2.85 22.40 -28.57
N CYS A 1054 1.79 21.60 -28.74
CA CYS A 1054 1.72 20.24 -28.22
C CYS A 1054 2.04 19.21 -29.31
N LEU A 1055 3.02 18.35 -29.01
CA LEU A 1055 3.32 17.13 -29.75
C LEU A 1055 2.82 15.91 -28.98
N GLU A 1056 2.30 14.91 -29.68
CA GLU A 1056 1.78 13.67 -29.10
C GLU A 1056 2.43 12.49 -29.83
N GLN A 1057 3.08 11.57 -29.10
CA GLN A 1057 3.74 10.42 -29.70
C GLN A 1057 2.74 9.42 -30.32
N MET A 1058 2.83 9.15 -31.61
CA MET A 1058 1.88 8.24 -32.25
C MET A 1058 2.20 6.77 -31.96
N PRO A 1059 1.24 5.97 -31.44
CA PRO A 1059 1.32 4.52 -31.53
C PRO A 1059 1.10 4.11 -32.99
N ILE A 1060 2.06 3.39 -33.57
CA ILE A 1060 1.92 2.82 -34.91
C ILE A 1060 1.55 1.35 -34.75
N GLU A 1061 0.30 1.03 -35.08
CA GLU A 1061 -0.20 -0.34 -35.15
C GLU A 1061 0.46 -1.02 -36.37
N GLN A 1062 1.25 -2.06 -36.12
CA GLN A 1062 2.00 -2.78 -37.14
C GLN A 1062 1.12 -3.89 -37.74
N SER A 1063 1.12 -4.07 -39.07
CA SER A 1063 0.46 -5.20 -39.72
C SER A 1063 1.34 -6.45 -39.81
N ASP A 1064 2.66 -6.27 -39.91
CA ASP A 1064 3.68 -7.33 -40.00
C ASP A 1064 4.81 -7.03 -39.00
N GLU A 1065 4.74 -7.57 -37.79
CA GLU A 1065 5.80 -7.31 -36.79
C GLU A 1065 7.02 -8.17 -37.03
N ILE A 1066 8.17 -7.67 -36.60
CA ILE A 1066 9.48 -8.30 -36.80
C ILE A 1066 9.90 -8.95 -35.48
N SER A 1067 10.38 -10.19 -35.50
CA SER A 1067 11.00 -10.87 -34.35
C SER A 1067 12.45 -11.25 -34.62
N GLN A 1068 13.32 -10.92 -33.67
CA GLN A 1068 14.71 -11.36 -33.64
C GLN A 1068 14.88 -12.74 -32.97
N PHE A 1069 13.86 -13.19 -32.24
CA PHE A 1069 13.91 -14.32 -31.33
C PHE A 1069 12.86 -15.38 -31.70
N ASP A 1070 13.11 -16.63 -31.32
CA ASP A 1070 12.13 -17.70 -31.49
C ASP A 1070 10.86 -17.44 -30.67
N PHE A 1071 11.02 -16.97 -29.43
CA PHE A 1071 9.92 -16.72 -28.50
C PHE A 1071 10.24 -15.53 -27.59
N SER A 1072 9.44 -14.47 -27.65
CA SER A 1072 9.59 -13.32 -26.75
C SER A 1072 8.28 -13.00 -26.04
N THR A 1073 8.40 -12.61 -24.78
CA THR A 1073 7.27 -12.24 -23.93
C THR A 1073 7.58 -10.91 -23.26
N MET A 1074 6.62 -9.99 -23.36
CA MET A 1074 6.73 -8.65 -22.80
C MET A 1074 5.52 -8.37 -21.94
N PHE A 1075 5.74 -8.24 -20.63
CA PHE A 1075 4.75 -7.69 -19.72
C PHE A 1075 4.74 -6.17 -19.82
N LEU A 1076 3.54 -5.63 -19.95
CA LEU A 1076 3.26 -4.20 -20.02
C LEU A 1076 2.40 -3.82 -18.81
N TYR A 1077 2.91 -2.93 -17.97
CA TYR A 1077 2.20 -2.46 -16.78
C TYR A 1077 1.84 -0.98 -16.91
N ASN A 1078 0.55 -0.64 -16.80
CA ASN A 1078 0.10 0.73 -16.85
C ASN A 1078 -0.17 1.35 -15.47
N PRO A 1079 0.73 2.19 -14.91
CA PRO A 1079 0.54 2.77 -13.59
C PRO A 1079 -0.45 3.94 -13.58
N THR A 1080 -0.77 4.55 -14.73
CA THR A 1080 -1.55 5.80 -14.82
C THR A 1080 -3.02 5.59 -15.18
N SER A 1081 -3.43 4.38 -15.56
CA SER A 1081 -4.85 4.06 -15.73
C SER A 1081 -5.53 3.84 -14.38
N ASP A 1082 -6.76 4.32 -14.19
CA ASP A 1082 -7.63 4.06 -13.01
C ASP A 1082 -7.83 2.56 -12.68
N ASP A 1083 -7.37 1.67 -13.56
CA ASP A 1083 -7.50 0.22 -13.49
C ASP A 1083 -6.17 -0.55 -13.29
N HIS A 1084 -5.02 0.12 -13.15
CA HIS A 1084 -3.70 -0.53 -13.02
C HIS A 1084 -3.45 -1.68 -14.03
N LYS A 1085 -3.85 -1.46 -15.29
CA LYS A 1085 -4.01 -2.54 -16.28
C LYS A 1085 -2.67 -3.21 -16.60
N LEU A 1086 -2.61 -4.52 -16.43
CA LEU A 1086 -1.50 -5.37 -16.86
C LEU A 1086 -1.87 -6.04 -18.20
N SER A 1087 -0.96 -6.04 -19.16
CA SER A 1087 -1.07 -6.86 -20.38
C SER A 1087 0.23 -7.61 -20.64
N CYS A 1088 0.14 -8.63 -21.48
CA CYS A 1088 1.29 -9.41 -21.90
C CYS A 1088 1.23 -9.64 -23.40
N ARG A 1089 2.32 -9.31 -24.08
CA ARG A 1089 2.49 -9.50 -25.52
C ARG A 1089 3.47 -10.63 -25.78
N PHE A 1090 3.01 -11.60 -26.56
CA PHE A 1090 3.82 -12.70 -27.08
C PHE A 1090 4.16 -12.40 -28.53
N SER A 1091 5.45 -12.40 -28.85
CA SER A 1091 5.95 -12.30 -30.22
C SER A 1091 6.88 -13.47 -30.48
N CYS A 1092 6.45 -14.36 -31.37
CA CYS A 1092 7.16 -15.58 -31.72
C CYS A 1092 7.52 -15.57 -33.20
N SER A 1093 8.63 -16.21 -33.57
CA SER A 1093 9.01 -16.31 -34.98
C SER A 1093 7.92 -17.01 -35.81
N HIS A 1094 7.47 -16.36 -36.88
CA HIS A 1094 6.48 -16.92 -37.82
C HIS A 1094 7.00 -18.20 -38.50
N ASP A 1095 8.32 -18.32 -38.64
CA ASP A 1095 8.97 -19.52 -39.20
C ASP A 1095 8.82 -20.74 -38.28
N LEU A 1096 8.48 -20.54 -37.01
CA LEU A 1096 8.31 -21.59 -36.00
C LEU A 1096 6.85 -21.76 -35.57
N PHE A 1097 6.09 -20.67 -35.48
CA PHE A 1097 4.75 -20.66 -34.91
C PHE A 1097 3.73 -19.99 -35.84
N ASP A 1098 2.59 -20.65 -36.01
CA ASP A 1098 1.39 -20.06 -36.59
C ASP A 1098 0.72 -19.08 -35.63
N SER A 1099 0.02 -18.10 -36.19
CA SER A 1099 -0.72 -17.10 -35.41
C SER A 1099 -1.78 -17.73 -34.50
N THR A 1100 -2.37 -18.86 -34.92
CA THR A 1100 -3.28 -19.66 -34.09
C THR A 1100 -2.56 -20.26 -32.88
N THR A 1101 -1.37 -20.83 -33.09
CA THR A 1101 -0.58 -21.44 -32.02
C THR A 1101 -0.10 -20.40 -31.01
N VAL A 1102 0.35 -19.23 -31.46
CA VAL A 1102 0.76 -18.13 -30.55
C VAL A 1102 -0.44 -17.62 -29.73
N LYS A 1103 -1.63 -17.51 -30.33
CA LYS A 1103 -2.86 -17.17 -29.59
C LYS A 1103 -3.19 -18.21 -28.52
N THR A 1104 -3.13 -19.49 -28.84
CA THR A 1104 -3.35 -20.57 -27.86
C THR A 1104 -2.31 -20.52 -26.74
N ILE A 1105 -1.03 -20.29 -27.08
CA ILE A 1105 0.05 -20.13 -26.08
C ILE A 1105 -0.25 -18.95 -25.14
N ALA A 1106 -0.65 -17.80 -25.67
CA ALA A 1106 -0.99 -16.63 -24.86
C ALA A 1106 -2.22 -16.90 -23.96
N GLN A 1107 -3.27 -17.53 -24.49
CA GLN A 1107 -4.44 -17.94 -23.70
C GLN A 1107 -4.06 -18.93 -22.59
N ARG A 1108 -3.17 -19.89 -22.87
CA ARG A 1108 -2.67 -20.84 -21.86
C ARG A 1108 -1.85 -20.14 -20.78
N PHE A 1109 -1.08 -19.12 -21.13
CA PHE A 1109 -0.36 -18.32 -20.14
C PHE A 1109 -1.31 -17.48 -19.29
N GLN A 1110 -2.32 -16.85 -19.90
CA GLN A 1110 -3.40 -16.17 -19.17
C GLN A 1110 -4.12 -17.12 -18.23
N HIS A 1111 -4.42 -18.34 -18.71
CA HIS A 1111 -5.06 -19.36 -17.90
C HIS A 1111 -4.16 -19.82 -16.76
N LEU A 1112 -2.86 -20.02 -16.99
CA LEU A 1112 -1.91 -20.35 -15.93
C LEU A 1112 -1.85 -19.27 -14.86
N LEU A 1113 -1.73 -17.99 -15.25
CA LEU A 1113 -1.77 -16.87 -14.31
C LEU A 1113 -3.10 -16.81 -13.57
N SER A 1114 -4.22 -17.04 -14.28
CA SER A 1114 -5.52 -17.16 -13.62
C SER A 1114 -5.53 -18.33 -12.64
N GLN A 1115 -4.99 -19.51 -12.94
CA GLN A 1115 -4.91 -20.59 -11.96
C GLN A 1115 -3.97 -20.27 -10.80
N SER A 1116 -2.90 -19.52 -11.04
CA SER A 1116 -1.95 -19.12 -10.00
C SER A 1116 -2.51 -18.03 -9.08
N PHE A 1117 -3.44 -17.20 -9.55
CA PHE A 1117 -3.96 -16.03 -8.83
C PHE A 1117 -5.50 -16.03 -8.66
N LEU A 1118 -6.29 -16.31 -9.69
CA LEU A 1118 -7.75 -16.47 -9.67
C LEU A 1118 -8.18 -17.92 -9.30
N THR A 1119 -8.67 -18.11 -8.08
CA THR A 1119 -9.40 -19.35 -7.73
C THR A 1119 -10.88 -19.19 -8.10
N ASN A 1120 -11.33 -19.93 -9.11
CA ASN A 1120 -12.70 -19.90 -9.63
C ASN A 1120 -13.63 -20.81 -8.80
N SER A 1121 -14.61 -20.20 -8.11
CA SER A 1121 -16.06 -20.52 -8.04
C SER A 1121 -16.63 -21.95 -7.94
N ILE A 1122 -15.84 -23.03 -7.83
CA ILE A 1122 -16.38 -24.40 -7.68
C ILE A 1122 -15.68 -25.12 -6.53
N GLY A 1123 -16.22 -24.96 -5.31
CA GLY A 1123 -16.33 -26.00 -4.26
C GLY A 1123 -15.14 -26.87 -3.86
N MET A 1124 -13.91 -26.64 -4.31
CA MET A 1124 -12.71 -27.38 -3.92
C MET A 1124 -11.70 -26.46 -3.28
N LYS A 1125 -11.53 -26.62 -1.97
CA LYS A 1125 -10.39 -26.08 -1.22
C LYS A 1125 -9.10 -26.61 -1.84
N THR A 1126 -8.41 -25.81 -2.66
CA THR A 1126 -6.98 -26.01 -2.87
C THR A 1126 -6.24 -24.68 -2.93
N ASN A 1127 -5.57 -24.34 -1.84
CA ASN A 1127 -4.54 -23.29 -1.80
C ASN A 1127 -3.47 -23.60 -2.85
N LEU A 1128 -3.43 -22.85 -3.95
CA LEU A 1128 -2.42 -23.02 -4.99
C LEU A 1128 -1.02 -22.59 -4.52
N SER A 1129 -0.91 -21.75 -3.48
CA SER A 1129 0.36 -21.46 -2.78
C SER A 1129 0.98 -22.70 -2.12
N THR A 1130 0.21 -23.77 -1.87
CA THR A 1130 0.69 -25.04 -1.32
C THR A 1130 0.75 -26.17 -2.35
N LYS A 1131 0.18 -25.98 -3.55
CA LYS A 1131 0.26 -26.96 -4.62
C LYS A 1131 1.63 -26.89 -5.28
N SER A 1132 2.29 -28.04 -5.34
CA SER A 1132 3.50 -28.24 -6.14
C SER A 1132 3.27 -27.79 -7.58
N ILE A 1133 4.25 -27.10 -8.18
CA ILE A 1133 4.21 -26.56 -9.55
C ILE A 1133 3.77 -27.62 -10.58
N LYS A 1134 4.03 -28.90 -10.31
CA LYS A 1134 3.57 -30.03 -11.14
C LYS A 1134 2.04 -30.15 -11.25
N ASN A 1135 1.25 -29.54 -10.37
CA ASN A 1135 -0.21 -29.65 -10.33
C ASN A 1135 -0.96 -28.55 -11.12
N LEU A 1136 -0.26 -27.55 -11.66
CA LEU A 1136 -0.85 -26.52 -12.53
C LEU A 1136 -1.15 -27.06 -13.94
N SER A 1137 -2.24 -26.64 -14.58
CA SER A 1137 -2.67 -27.17 -15.89
C SER A 1137 -2.61 -26.11 -16.98
N LEU A 1138 -2.11 -26.48 -18.16
CA LEU A 1138 -2.20 -25.67 -19.39
C LEU A 1138 -3.41 -26.03 -20.27
N ILE A 1139 -4.26 -26.98 -19.85
CA ILE A 1139 -5.45 -27.37 -20.60
C ILE A 1139 -6.49 -26.26 -20.44
N LEU A 1140 -6.97 -25.72 -21.56
CA LEU A 1140 -8.02 -24.70 -21.54
C LEU A 1140 -9.37 -25.34 -21.16
N PRO A 1141 -10.29 -24.61 -20.50
CA PRO A 1141 -11.60 -25.15 -20.12
C PRO A 1141 -12.38 -25.77 -21.30
N GLU A 1142 -12.33 -25.14 -22.47
CA GLU A 1142 -12.97 -25.61 -23.70
C GLU A 1142 -12.40 -26.96 -24.20
N GLU A 1143 -11.08 -27.16 -24.05
CA GLU A 1143 -10.41 -28.42 -24.40
C GLU A 1143 -10.72 -29.53 -23.39
N ALA A 1144 -10.94 -29.18 -22.11
CA ALA A 1144 -11.27 -30.14 -21.06
C ALA A 1144 -12.63 -30.82 -21.32
N ASP A 1145 -13.63 -30.05 -21.74
CA ASP A 1145 -14.95 -30.55 -22.09
C ASP A 1145 -14.92 -31.46 -23.33
N GLU A 1146 -14.11 -31.13 -24.35
CA GLU A 1146 -13.90 -31.99 -25.51
C GLU A 1146 -13.15 -33.29 -25.16
N ILE A 1147 -12.11 -33.23 -24.33
CA ILE A 1147 -11.39 -34.41 -23.84
C ILE A 1147 -12.31 -35.30 -23.00
N TYR A 1148 -13.17 -34.71 -22.17
CA TYR A 1148 -14.19 -35.44 -21.39
C TYR A 1148 -15.20 -36.14 -22.30
N THR A 1149 -15.64 -35.46 -23.36
CA THR A 1149 -16.58 -36.01 -24.36
C THR A 1149 -15.93 -37.13 -25.20
N LEU A 1150 -14.66 -36.96 -25.60
CA LEU A 1150 -13.88 -37.97 -26.34
C LEU A 1150 -13.54 -39.19 -25.48
N SER A 1151 -13.23 -39.01 -24.20
CA SER A 1151 -12.98 -40.11 -23.27
C SER A 1151 -14.25 -40.92 -22.96
N LEU A 1152 -15.41 -40.27 -22.81
CA LEU A 1152 -16.71 -40.95 -22.73
C LEU A 1152 -17.03 -41.76 -24.00
N SER A 1153 -16.70 -41.23 -25.19
CA SER A 1153 -16.90 -41.93 -26.46
C SER A 1153 -16.01 -43.18 -26.62
N ARG A 1154 -14.79 -43.17 -26.05
CA ARG A 1154 -13.88 -44.34 -26.01
C ARG A 1154 -14.28 -45.37 -24.95
N VAL A 1155 -14.84 -44.94 -23.81
CA VAL A 1155 -15.38 -45.86 -22.79
C VAL A 1155 -16.66 -46.53 -23.29
N GLY A 1156 -17.47 -45.82 -24.08
CA GLY A 1156 -18.66 -46.38 -24.74
C GLY A 1156 -18.36 -47.49 -25.77
N SER A 1157 -17.14 -47.56 -26.32
CA SER A 1157 -16.75 -48.63 -27.27
C SER A 1157 -16.12 -49.87 -26.63
N VAL A 1158 -15.85 -49.86 -25.30
CA VAL A 1158 -15.23 -51.01 -24.59
C VAL A 1158 -16.25 -51.74 -23.71
N ALA A 1159 -17.45 -51.18 -23.50
CA ALA A 1159 -18.50 -51.78 -22.66
C ALA A 1159 -19.40 -52.81 -23.38
N THR A 1160 -18.83 -53.68 -24.22
CA THR A 1160 -19.55 -54.85 -24.79
C THR A 1160 -18.92 -56.21 -24.47
N GLU A 1161 -17.89 -56.29 -23.63
CA GLU A 1161 -17.43 -57.59 -23.13
C GLU A 1161 -17.28 -57.58 -21.61
N GLY A 1162 -18.06 -58.46 -20.97
CA GLY A 1162 -18.31 -58.45 -19.53
C GLY A 1162 -17.08 -58.71 -18.69
N MET A 1163 -16.82 -57.80 -17.75
CA MET A 1163 -16.10 -58.09 -16.51
C MET A 1163 -16.53 -57.09 -15.44
N THR A 1164 -17.24 -57.59 -14.42
CA THR A 1164 -17.50 -56.87 -13.17
C THR A 1164 -16.19 -56.69 -12.40
N ILE A 1165 -15.79 -55.44 -12.17
CA ILE A 1165 -14.77 -55.08 -11.17
C ILE A 1165 -15.35 -53.99 -10.26
N PRO A 1166 -15.26 -54.11 -8.93
CA PRO A 1166 -15.76 -53.09 -8.01
C PRO A 1166 -14.70 -51.99 -7.85
N PHE A 1167 -15.03 -50.76 -8.24
CA PHE A 1167 -14.23 -49.58 -7.88
C PHE A 1167 -15.11 -48.57 -7.16
N SER A 1168 -14.77 -48.31 -5.90
CA SER A 1168 -15.34 -47.25 -5.07
C SER A 1168 -14.77 -45.89 -5.47
N TYR A 1169 -15.65 -44.90 -5.44
CA TYR A 1169 -15.50 -43.53 -5.97
C TYR A 1169 -14.54 -42.61 -5.17
N GLU A 1170 -13.72 -43.15 -4.26
CA GLU A 1170 -12.98 -42.37 -3.25
C GLU A 1170 -11.48 -42.14 -3.56
N LYS A 1171 -11.00 -42.47 -4.77
CA LYS A 1171 -9.56 -42.35 -5.10
C LYS A 1171 -9.20 -41.47 -6.30
N ILE A 1172 -10.17 -40.74 -6.87
CA ILE A 1172 -9.95 -39.83 -8.01
C ILE A 1172 -10.16 -38.35 -7.64
N LEU A 1173 -10.62 -38.06 -6.42
CA LEU A 1173 -10.50 -36.74 -5.79
C LEU A 1173 -9.25 -36.71 -4.93
#